data_AF-A0AAU4J8Z8-F1
#
_entry.id   AF-A0AAU4J8Z8-F1
#
_cell.length_a   1.000
_cell.length_b   1.000
_cell.length_c   1.000
_cell.angle_alpha   90.00
_cell.angle_beta   90.00
_cell.angle_gamma   90.00
#
_symmetry.space_group_name_H-M   'P 1'
#
loop_
_entity.id
_entity.type
_entity.pdbx_description
1 polymer ?
#
loop_
_entity_poly.entity_id
_entity_poly.type
_entity_poly.pdbx_seq_one_letter_code
_entity_poly.pdbx_strand_id
1 'polypeptide(L)'
;MSDVSRRKVLGTLAGGAALSFLPPSLHAAMATTMPRGGLRAVEHVIVLMQENRSFDNYFGTLKGVRGFGDPTPLRLPPGADVFRQPRPGGGEVLPFSARRAALDAGRPASDIQYLGSLPHGYSDAVQARADGWWNGWVAAKTQSTMAHYDRRDIPLQYELADRFTICDSYFCSIYGSTNPNRNYLWTGTTGYEPDGSGRAVTNAAYDHRHAGYTWTTYPERLEAAGVSWQIYQEWDNFTDNAVEYFRPWKEIGRKILSRVGGAYTTTEQFYDSLWNRTPEQRRAALADFQQGVDALTDAERRLFLRGAHRSAPDTLVRRIRSDIDNGTLPAVSWIVPTAALSEHPSSSTPVGSANLVYDLLDAVASDPETWSKTVLFINFDENDGYFDHVPAPTAPRPASGNDDDWVEGRPLGPGPRVPMTIVSPWTAGGHVSSEAFDHTSVLRFLEKWTGVREPNISAWRRGVFGDLTSAFDFHRAHRQPEVEQPGPVPDAVGRWSPVPPTDQSLPRQETGTRRTRPLPYRLSLSADVTRTGVRLRLGNAGTTAAWFTAYPGDGDAPQTRTVPGHASADHTVPYDADGYDLQVHGPGWSVWQLRGTGVGAEAHLAGHRNTGQVRIVCSNPSSRTRRLLVGESVHSRGRGRGDGVRAVTLRPGTSRTVPLGLADHGWYDIVVVDRDDPAFLRRMTGRLAHDGPGVTDPATGTDPVLAATIGLPAAPPALNTPFAQGSPTDVVVTVRNRGDDRLDGLDTALTAPPGWTVERDGTGPRTLRAGGSAEVRFTVTPAEDATAGRLLVTAHARGDGLLRLAEARVRSEVAPVLSVALSGPGSSPGTDGAVLSPGRPATVTATVTNAGGTPLTGLTAAPDLPEGWRAEARGTAPQTVPARSDVELAWEVVAPATAARVSATLGATVTAGRTGSGADRKAAASLPVRTGPVMTGHLLAEDFESTAPALAPAADLDRPGLLGWTRTAPEGWTVDNAPDMPQGTRELQGWTFLSKQFWFPAGQNRPGFERALGVVAVADPDDWDDTGGPSGRGSFDSTLSGPAVPLPPGTSTLYLAFDSHYRQESPQEAEVTVEFDSGDKVRLLYYSSAASGNDNQGRHQENRLVRLSCPVPAGATSAKAAFRIFRAGNNWYWAVDNVRMSAAPVTDT
;
A
#
# COMPACT_ATOMS: atom_id res chain seq x y z
N MET A 1 11.40 43.07 -28.81
CA MET A 1 12.19 42.42 -29.88
C MET A 1 11.47 41.14 -30.31
N SER A 2 11.82 40.57 -31.46
CA SER A 2 10.98 39.64 -32.24
C SER A 2 11.07 38.15 -31.83
N ASP A 3 9.91 37.50 -31.78
CA ASP A 3 9.55 36.29 -32.56
C ASP A 3 10.46 35.03 -32.53
N VAL A 4 11.33 34.87 -31.54
CA VAL A 4 12.22 33.69 -31.41
C VAL A 4 11.60 32.53 -30.60
N SER A 5 10.47 32.75 -29.92
CA SER A 5 9.98 31.88 -28.84
C SER A 5 9.13 30.66 -29.26
N ARG A 6 8.80 30.46 -30.54
CA ARG A 6 7.84 29.41 -30.98
C ARG A 6 8.40 28.32 -31.90
N ARG A 7 9.70 28.31 -32.21
CA ARG A 7 10.39 27.20 -32.89
C ARG A 7 11.88 27.07 -32.50
N LYS A 8 12.19 26.16 -31.57
CA LYS A 8 13.49 25.47 -31.43
C LYS A 8 13.17 24.00 -31.11
N VAL A 9 13.16 23.11 -32.10
CA VAL A 9 14.34 22.37 -32.61
C VAL A 9 14.95 21.46 -31.54
N LEU A 10 14.38 20.26 -31.39
CA LEU A 10 15.01 19.06 -30.80
C LEU A 10 14.46 17.79 -31.49
N GLY A 11 14.58 17.73 -32.82
CA GLY A 11 14.27 16.52 -33.59
C GLY A 11 15.52 15.66 -33.77
N THR A 12 15.46 14.39 -33.36
CA THR A 12 16.38 13.27 -33.67
C THR A 12 17.89 13.57 -33.68
N LEU A 13 18.63 13.04 -32.70
CA LEU A 13 20.04 12.69 -32.91
C LEU A 13 20.45 11.45 -32.12
N ALA A 14 21.12 10.53 -32.81
CA ALA A 14 21.92 9.48 -32.18
C ALA A 14 23.39 9.78 -32.50
N GLY A 15 24.26 9.86 -31.48
CA GLY A 15 25.70 9.98 -31.70
C GLY A 15 26.44 11.00 -30.82
N GLY A 16 26.72 10.61 -29.57
CA GLY A 16 27.99 10.87 -28.88
C GLY A 16 28.54 12.31 -28.79
N ALA A 17 27.92 13.17 -27.97
CA ALA A 17 28.59 14.28 -27.28
C ALA A 17 27.81 14.69 -26.03
N ALA A 18 28.50 15.02 -24.94
CA ALA A 18 27.87 15.50 -23.70
C ALA A 18 27.61 17.02 -23.75
N LEU A 19 26.37 17.43 -23.43
CA LEU A 19 25.79 18.78 -23.53
C LEU A 19 24.77 18.93 -22.38
N SER A 20 24.49 20.10 -21.76
CA SER A 20 23.79 20.19 -20.43
C SER A 20 22.24 20.26 -20.34
N PHE A 21 21.72 19.88 -19.16
CA PHE A 21 20.34 19.99 -18.68
C PHE A 21 20.09 21.34 -18.02
N LEU A 22 21.10 21.92 -17.36
CA LEU A 22 20.99 23.22 -16.70
C LEU A 22 21.12 24.39 -17.70
N PRO A 23 20.43 25.52 -17.44
CA PRO A 23 20.50 26.70 -18.29
C PRO A 23 21.92 27.23 -18.54
N PRO A 24 22.24 27.74 -19.73
CA PRO A 24 23.55 28.37 -20.03
C PRO A 24 23.91 29.54 -19.10
N SER A 25 22.91 30.28 -18.64
CA SER A 25 23.03 31.33 -17.62
C SER A 25 23.54 30.76 -16.29
N LEU A 26 22.95 29.65 -15.81
CA LEU A 26 23.39 28.95 -14.61
C LEU A 26 24.81 28.39 -14.74
N HIS A 27 25.24 27.96 -15.93
CA HIS A 27 26.66 27.60 -16.16
C HIS A 27 27.62 28.77 -16.01
N ALA A 28 27.26 29.94 -16.55
CA ALA A 28 28.04 31.16 -16.40
C ALA A 28 28.07 31.64 -14.93
N ALA A 29 26.93 31.59 -14.25
CA ALA A 29 26.80 31.97 -12.85
C ALA A 29 27.45 30.95 -11.88
N MET A 30 27.64 29.70 -12.31
CA MET A 30 28.46 28.69 -11.61
C MET A 30 29.95 28.71 -12.01
N ALA A 31 30.34 29.50 -13.02
CA ALA A 31 31.74 29.71 -13.40
C ALA A 31 32.44 30.76 -12.52
N THR A 32 31.67 31.72 -11.98
CA THR A 32 32.18 32.75 -11.07
C THR A 32 32.50 32.16 -9.69
N THR A 33 33.53 32.71 -9.04
CA THR A 33 33.92 32.27 -7.69
C THR A 33 33.01 32.93 -6.66
N MET A 34 32.05 32.17 -6.15
CA MET A 34 30.99 32.68 -5.29
C MET A 34 31.50 33.14 -3.91
N PRO A 35 30.89 34.17 -3.30
CA PRO A 35 31.36 34.74 -2.04
C PRO A 35 31.20 33.77 -0.86
N ARG A 36 32.23 33.73 0.00
CA ARG A 36 32.13 33.16 1.34
C ARG A 36 31.28 34.07 2.23
N GLY A 37 30.33 33.50 2.95
CA GLY A 37 29.51 34.23 3.91
C GLY A 37 28.52 33.27 4.58
N GLY A 38 28.23 33.49 5.86
CA GLY A 38 27.18 32.73 6.57
C GLY A 38 25.78 33.08 6.06
N LEU A 39 24.74 32.59 6.74
CA LEU A 39 23.33 32.79 6.39
C LEU A 39 22.91 34.25 6.07
N ARG A 40 23.63 35.26 6.57
CA ARG A 40 23.44 36.69 6.24
C ARG A 40 23.91 37.11 4.83
N ALA A 41 24.52 36.21 4.05
CA ALA A 41 24.86 36.44 2.65
C ALA A 41 23.71 36.06 1.69
N VAL A 42 22.65 35.43 2.22
CA VAL A 42 21.38 35.24 1.51
C VAL A 42 20.62 36.56 1.56
N GLU A 43 20.24 37.10 0.40
CA GLU A 43 19.30 38.23 0.28
C GLU A 43 17.92 37.77 -0.25
N HIS A 44 17.85 36.62 -0.94
CA HIS A 44 16.61 36.06 -1.49
C HIS A 44 16.46 34.56 -1.21
N VAL A 45 15.26 34.15 -0.78
CA VAL A 45 14.84 32.76 -0.69
C VAL A 45 13.61 32.55 -1.57
N ILE A 46 13.75 31.67 -2.55
CA ILE A 46 12.68 31.26 -3.47
C ILE A 46 12.22 29.86 -3.08
N VAL A 47 10.90 29.65 -3.02
CA VAL A 47 10.28 28.36 -2.67
C VAL A 47 9.36 27.92 -3.80
N LEU A 48 9.65 26.77 -4.40
CA LEU A 48 8.80 26.08 -5.38
C LEU A 48 8.40 24.72 -4.80
N MET A 49 7.10 24.55 -4.54
CA MET A 49 6.52 23.30 -4.06
C MET A 49 5.64 22.68 -5.14
N GLN A 50 6.19 21.64 -5.77
CA GLN A 50 5.54 20.82 -6.80
C GLN A 50 4.67 19.72 -6.18
N GLU A 51 3.95 19.00 -7.03
CA GLU A 51 2.99 17.95 -6.72
C GLU A 51 3.24 16.69 -7.55
N ASN A 52 2.99 15.49 -7.08
CA ASN A 52 3.29 14.97 -5.76
C ASN A 52 4.11 13.71 -6.08
N ARG A 53 5.24 13.49 -5.41
CA ARG A 53 6.19 12.40 -5.74
C ARG A 53 6.87 11.90 -4.49
N SER A 54 7.01 10.58 -4.38
CA SER A 54 7.87 10.01 -3.33
C SER A 54 9.34 10.19 -3.66
N PHE A 55 10.21 10.15 -2.65
CA PHE A 55 11.65 10.21 -2.87
C PHE A 55 12.13 9.01 -3.69
N ASP A 56 11.70 7.79 -3.38
CA ASP A 56 12.11 6.59 -4.13
C ASP A 56 11.57 6.54 -5.57
N ASN A 57 10.35 7.04 -5.84
CA ASN A 57 9.80 7.11 -7.20
C ASN A 57 10.69 7.92 -8.13
N TYR A 58 11.37 8.95 -7.62
CA TYR A 58 12.33 9.76 -8.38
C TYR A 58 13.77 9.26 -8.25
N PHE A 59 14.27 9.19 -7.02
CA PHE A 59 15.69 9.06 -6.71
C PHE A 59 16.06 7.72 -6.06
N GLY A 60 15.15 6.76 -5.98
CA GLY A 60 15.44 5.41 -5.48
C GLY A 60 16.55 4.68 -6.27
N THR A 61 16.77 5.05 -7.54
CA THR A 61 17.90 4.55 -8.35
C THR A 61 19.13 5.47 -8.42
N LEU A 62 19.10 6.68 -7.83
CA LEU A 62 20.22 7.63 -7.87
C LEU A 62 21.42 7.16 -7.03
N LYS A 63 22.66 7.32 -7.51
CA LYS A 63 23.85 6.87 -6.75
C LYS A 63 23.97 7.55 -5.40
N GLY A 64 24.28 6.76 -4.37
CA GLY A 64 24.70 7.26 -3.05
C GLY A 64 23.67 8.10 -2.30
N VAL A 65 22.37 7.84 -2.46
CA VAL A 65 21.29 8.28 -1.56
C VAL A 65 20.61 7.05 -0.93
N ARG A 66 19.81 7.21 0.12
CA ARG A 66 19.01 6.08 0.65
C ARG A 66 17.89 5.73 -0.34
N GLY A 67 18.06 4.64 -1.09
CA GLY A 67 17.17 4.20 -2.17
C GLY A 67 17.04 2.67 -2.23
N PHE A 68 16.73 2.12 -3.41
CA PHE A 68 16.48 0.68 -3.60
C PHE A 68 17.69 -0.24 -3.30
N GLY A 69 18.87 0.34 -3.11
CA GLY A 69 20.10 -0.33 -2.68
C GLY A 69 20.50 -0.09 -1.23
N ASP A 70 19.62 0.36 -0.34
CA ASP A 70 19.87 0.39 1.12
C ASP A 70 20.36 -1.00 1.61
N PRO A 71 21.54 -1.12 2.27
CA PRO A 71 22.03 -2.39 2.81
C PRO A 71 21.33 -2.85 4.11
N THR A 72 20.44 -2.01 4.64
CA THR A 72 19.69 -2.18 5.91
C THR A 72 18.23 -1.69 5.79
N PRO A 73 17.46 -2.15 4.79
CA PRO A 73 16.05 -1.79 4.67
C PRO A 73 15.26 -2.35 5.85
N LEU A 74 14.07 -1.79 6.11
CA LEU A 74 13.16 -2.38 7.09
C LEU A 74 12.84 -3.83 6.68
N ARG A 75 12.94 -4.78 7.62
CA ARG A 75 12.48 -6.17 7.41
C ARG A 75 11.08 -6.35 7.96
N LEU A 76 10.19 -6.89 7.16
CA LEU A 76 8.80 -7.17 7.49
C LEU A 76 8.64 -8.57 8.11
N PRO A 77 7.68 -8.80 9.01
CA PRO A 77 7.18 -10.14 9.28
C PRO A 77 6.53 -10.70 7.99
N PRO A 78 6.75 -11.97 7.60
CA PRO A 78 7.47 -13.02 8.32
C PRO A 78 8.99 -13.05 8.08
N GLY A 79 9.53 -12.23 7.18
CA GLY A 79 10.99 -12.09 6.96
C GLY A 79 11.45 -11.39 5.69
N ALA A 80 10.52 -10.87 4.88
CA ALA A 80 10.80 -10.11 3.67
C ALA A 80 11.46 -8.76 3.97
N ASP A 81 12.10 -8.14 2.97
CA ASP A 81 12.45 -6.72 2.99
C ASP A 81 11.23 -5.83 2.64
N VAL A 82 11.21 -4.56 3.06
CA VAL A 82 10.06 -3.65 2.84
C VAL A 82 9.80 -3.29 1.37
N PHE A 83 10.74 -3.58 0.46
CA PHE A 83 10.47 -3.44 -0.98
C PHE A 83 9.48 -4.52 -1.48
N ARG A 84 9.29 -5.61 -0.73
CA ARG A 84 8.30 -6.67 -1.00
C ARG A 84 6.96 -6.33 -0.40
N GLN A 85 6.19 -5.49 -1.11
CA GLN A 85 4.86 -5.12 -0.65
C GLN A 85 3.86 -6.26 -0.94
N PRO A 86 3.10 -6.75 0.07
CA PRO A 86 2.17 -7.86 -0.11
C PRO A 86 0.96 -7.47 -0.95
N ARG A 87 0.46 -8.40 -1.76
CA ARG A 87 -0.77 -8.25 -2.55
C ARG A 87 -1.99 -8.78 -1.80
N PRO A 88 -3.17 -8.14 -1.92
CA PRO A 88 -4.44 -8.83 -1.70
C PRO A 88 -4.51 -10.10 -2.56
N GLY A 89 -4.95 -11.22 -1.99
CA GLY A 89 -4.94 -12.53 -2.66
C GLY A 89 -3.59 -13.28 -2.65
N GLY A 90 -2.49 -12.64 -2.19
CA GLY A 90 -1.19 -13.27 -1.99
C GLY A 90 -0.13 -12.95 -3.04
N GLY A 91 1.13 -13.20 -2.69
CA GLY A 91 2.30 -12.78 -3.47
C GLY A 91 2.77 -11.36 -3.17
N GLU A 92 3.82 -10.91 -3.86
CA GLU A 92 4.53 -9.66 -3.60
C GLU A 92 4.58 -8.76 -4.85
N VAL A 93 4.61 -7.44 -4.66
CA VAL A 93 5.04 -6.47 -5.68
C VAL A 93 6.39 -5.90 -5.26
N LEU A 94 7.35 -5.89 -6.18
CA LEU A 94 8.64 -5.20 -6.03
C LEU A 94 8.58 -3.81 -6.70
N PRO A 95 9.42 -2.83 -6.33
CA PRO A 95 9.57 -1.60 -7.09
C PRO A 95 9.97 -1.90 -8.54
N PHE A 96 9.38 -1.22 -9.52
CA PHE A 96 9.59 -1.52 -10.94
C PHE A 96 9.65 -0.26 -11.81
N SER A 97 10.44 -0.30 -12.88
CA SER A 97 10.64 0.85 -13.76
C SER A 97 9.39 1.14 -14.59
N ALA A 98 8.89 2.39 -14.53
CA ALA A 98 7.78 2.88 -15.35
C ALA A 98 8.08 2.74 -16.85
N ARG A 99 9.33 2.99 -17.27
CA ARG A 99 9.80 2.75 -18.64
C ARG A 99 9.72 1.28 -19.04
N ARG A 100 10.03 0.34 -18.14
CA ARG A 100 9.89 -1.10 -18.44
C ARG A 100 8.42 -1.49 -18.58
N ALA A 101 7.57 -1.05 -17.65
CA ALA A 101 6.13 -1.30 -17.72
C ALA A 101 5.47 -0.73 -18.99
N ALA A 102 5.91 0.45 -19.45
CA ALA A 102 5.44 1.02 -20.72
C ALA A 102 5.80 0.12 -21.91
N LEU A 103 7.06 -0.34 -21.99
CA LEU A 103 7.52 -1.23 -23.06
C LEU A 103 6.80 -2.59 -23.04
N ASP A 104 6.59 -3.18 -21.86
CA ASP A 104 5.86 -4.44 -21.71
C ASP A 104 4.36 -4.31 -22.04
N ALA A 105 3.78 -3.12 -21.83
CA ALA A 105 2.43 -2.77 -22.27
C ALA A 105 2.34 -2.32 -23.74
N GLY A 106 3.43 -2.41 -24.52
CA GLY A 106 3.46 -2.00 -25.93
C GLY A 106 3.35 -0.48 -26.16
N ARG A 107 3.54 0.34 -25.13
CA ARG A 107 3.39 1.80 -25.18
C ARG A 107 4.67 2.51 -25.67
N PRO A 108 4.54 3.68 -26.31
CA PRO A 108 5.65 4.59 -26.53
C PRO A 108 6.40 4.93 -25.23
N ALA A 109 7.72 5.07 -25.29
CA ALA A 109 8.54 5.42 -24.12
C ALA A 109 8.25 6.84 -23.58
N SER A 110 7.51 7.67 -24.32
CA SER A 110 6.98 8.97 -23.89
C SER A 110 5.83 8.86 -22.89
N ASP A 111 5.06 7.77 -22.91
CA ASP A 111 3.85 7.61 -22.09
C ASP A 111 4.16 7.67 -20.58
N ILE A 112 5.39 7.38 -20.16
CA ILE A 112 5.83 7.49 -18.76
C ILE A 112 5.68 8.89 -18.17
N GLN A 113 5.57 9.93 -19.01
CA GLN A 113 5.28 11.29 -18.56
C GLN A 113 3.82 11.45 -18.07
N TYR A 114 2.94 10.52 -18.46
CA TYR A 114 1.49 10.54 -18.28
C TYR A 114 0.99 9.38 -17.40
N LEU A 115 1.74 9.02 -16.35
CA LEU A 115 1.21 8.14 -15.30
C LEU A 115 -0.04 8.77 -14.68
N GLY A 116 -0.99 7.92 -14.25
CA GLY A 116 -2.18 8.35 -13.51
C GLY A 116 -1.88 8.71 -12.05
N SER A 117 -2.89 9.31 -11.40
CA SER A 117 -2.88 9.59 -9.96
C SER A 117 -3.37 8.36 -9.15
N LEU A 118 -2.81 8.15 -7.96
CA LEU A 118 -3.19 7.06 -7.05
C LEU A 118 -3.86 7.63 -5.79
N PRO A 119 -4.50 6.80 -4.94
CA PRO A 119 -5.01 7.26 -3.65
C PRO A 119 -3.93 7.95 -2.81
N HIS A 120 -4.22 9.18 -2.38
CA HIS A 120 -3.36 10.04 -1.55
C HIS A 120 -4.15 10.77 -0.45
N GLY A 121 -5.18 10.13 0.10
CA GLY A 121 -5.97 10.61 1.24
C GLY A 121 -5.35 10.23 2.58
N TYR A 122 -5.82 10.85 3.67
CA TYR A 122 -5.40 10.49 5.03
C TYR A 122 -5.72 9.01 5.36
N SER A 123 -6.86 8.50 4.91
CA SER A 123 -7.32 7.14 5.15
C SER A 123 -6.42 6.06 4.53
N ASP A 124 -6.10 6.18 3.24
CA ASP A 124 -5.26 5.23 2.51
C ASP A 124 -3.76 5.42 2.84
N ALA A 125 -3.31 6.62 3.20
CA ALA A 125 -1.97 6.84 3.75
C ALA A 125 -1.80 6.16 5.13
N VAL A 126 -2.81 6.22 6.00
CA VAL A 126 -2.83 5.47 7.28
C VAL A 126 -2.93 3.96 7.05
N GLN A 127 -3.65 3.50 6.02
CA GLN A 127 -3.69 2.09 5.63
C GLN A 127 -2.32 1.61 5.10
N ALA A 128 -1.66 2.39 4.23
CA ALA A 128 -0.33 2.08 3.71
C ALA A 128 0.75 2.00 4.81
N ARG A 129 0.65 2.86 5.82
CA ARG A 129 1.48 2.85 7.04
C ARG A 129 1.39 1.52 7.81
N ALA A 130 0.26 0.82 7.75
CA ALA A 130 0.02 -0.49 8.38
C ALA A 130 0.52 -0.56 9.84
N ASP A 131 -0.06 0.29 10.70
CA ASP A 131 0.31 0.52 12.12
C ASP A 131 1.78 0.92 12.40
N GLY A 132 2.62 0.99 11.38
CA GLY A 132 4.04 1.35 11.45
C GLY A 132 4.92 0.38 10.66
N TRP A 133 4.39 -0.79 10.27
CA TRP A 133 5.09 -1.81 9.50
C TRP A 133 5.35 -1.43 8.05
N TRP A 134 4.67 -0.40 7.52
CA TRP A 134 4.97 0.19 6.22
C TRP A 134 4.81 -0.80 5.04
N ASN A 135 3.89 -1.76 5.22
CA ASN A 135 3.64 -2.88 4.30
C ASN A 135 2.19 -2.93 3.77
N GLY A 136 1.43 -1.84 3.88
CA GLY A 136 0.05 -1.77 3.39
C GLY A 136 -0.10 -1.16 1.99
N TRP A 137 0.99 -0.78 1.32
CA TRP A 137 0.97 0.16 0.19
C TRP A 137 0.15 -0.34 -1.00
N VAL A 138 0.41 -1.55 -1.48
CA VAL A 138 -0.28 -2.14 -2.65
C VAL A 138 -1.78 -2.33 -2.37
N ALA A 139 -2.15 -2.68 -1.13
CA ALA A 139 -3.54 -2.86 -0.72
C ALA A 139 -4.31 -1.54 -0.55
N ALA A 140 -3.60 -0.44 -0.24
CA ALA A 140 -4.19 0.89 -0.06
C ALA A 140 -4.22 1.73 -1.36
N LYS A 141 -3.25 1.51 -2.26
CA LYS A 141 -2.91 2.44 -3.35
C LYS A 141 -2.69 1.77 -4.73
N THR A 142 -3.08 0.50 -4.84
CA THR A 142 -2.84 -0.41 -6.00
C THR A 142 -1.36 -0.74 -6.24
N GLN A 143 -1.08 -1.72 -7.10
CA GLN A 143 0.28 -2.10 -7.49
C GLN A 143 1.10 -0.98 -8.16
N SER A 144 0.43 0.01 -8.76
CA SER A 144 1.08 1.15 -9.44
C SER A 144 1.91 2.03 -8.49
N THR A 145 1.63 1.98 -7.18
CA THR A 145 2.45 2.63 -6.14
C THR A 145 3.93 2.26 -6.22
N MET A 146 4.24 1.05 -6.68
CA MET A 146 5.60 0.52 -6.77
C MET A 146 6.36 0.97 -8.03
N ALA A 147 5.74 1.76 -8.92
CA ALA A 147 6.43 2.29 -10.09
C ALA A 147 7.47 3.35 -9.71
N HIS A 148 8.61 3.35 -10.41
CA HIS A 148 9.64 4.38 -10.28
C HIS A 148 10.19 4.83 -11.64
N TYR A 149 10.76 6.03 -11.67
CA TYR A 149 11.54 6.59 -12.76
C TYR A 149 13.04 6.29 -12.58
N ASP A 150 13.80 6.32 -13.66
CA ASP A 150 15.27 6.36 -13.62
C ASP A 150 15.84 7.62 -14.29
N ARG A 151 17.17 7.78 -14.23
CA ARG A 151 17.88 8.94 -14.80
C ARG A 151 17.44 9.30 -16.21
N ARG A 152 17.08 8.33 -17.05
CA ARG A 152 16.72 8.54 -18.46
C ARG A 152 15.32 9.14 -18.64
N ASP A 153 14.50 9.15 -17.58
CA ASP A 153 13.10 9.57 -17.59
C ASP A 153 12.92 10.99 -17.06
N ILE A 154 13.69 11.34 -16.02
CA ILE A 154 13.65 12.64 -15.31
C ILE A 154 15.07 13.23 -15.15
N PRO A 155 15.80 13.45 -16.26
CA PRO A 155 17.24 13.65 -16.18
C PRO A 155 17.67 15.02 -15.65
N LEU A 156 16.86 16.10 -15.82
CA LEU A 156 17.15 17.39 -15.21
C LEU A 156 17.14 17.29 -13.69
N GLN A 157 16.16 16.58 -13.13
CA GLN A 157 16.04 16.29 -11.71
C GLN A 157 17.27 15.52 -11.20
N TYR A 158 17.79 14.56 -11.98
CA TYR A 158 19.04 13.86 -11.67
C TYR A 158 20.30 14.75 -11.78
N GLU A 159 20.39 15.65 -12.77
CA GLU A 159 21.52 16.58 -12.88
C GLU A 159 21.51 17.61 -11.75
N LEU A 160 20.34 18.15 -11.37
CA LEU A 160 20.17 19.02 -10.21
C LEU A 160 20.63 18.33 -8.92
N ALA A 161 20.24 17.07 -8.72
CA ALA A 161 20.72 16.28 -7.60
C ALA A 161 22.24 16.03 -7.67
N ASP A 162 22.83 15.74 -8.84
CA ASP A 162 24.29 15.59 -9.04
C ASP A 162 25.07 16.91 -8.90
N ARG A 163 24.44 18.08 -9.09
CA ARG A 163 25.09 19.40 -8.92
C ARG A 163 24.96 19.97 -7.51
N PHE A 164 23.79 19.90 -6.89
CA PHE A 164 23.47 20.65 -5.67
C PHE A 164 23.34 19.75 -4.44
N THR A 165 22.65 20.19 -3.39
CA THR A 165 22.40 19.35 -2.20
C THR A 165 20.98 18.80 -2.25
N ILE A 166 20.87 17.47 -2.32
CA ILE A 166 19.63 16.71 -2.19
C ILE A 166 19.47 16.24 -0.75
N CYS A 167 18.24 16.25 -0.22
CA CYS A 167 17.93 15.73 1.12
C CYS A 167 17.27 14.36 0.99
N ASP A 168 17.93 13.28 1.43
CA ASP A 168 17.40 11.90 1.33
C ASP A 168 16.60 11.45 2.56
N SER A 169 16.28 12.41 3.43
CA SER A 169 15.52 12.26 4.68
C SER A 169 14.55 13.44 4.88
N TYR A 170 14.00 13.98 3.78
CA TYR A 170 12.94 15.00 3.79
C TYR A 170 11.57 14.31 3.60
N PHE A 171 10.62 14.58 4.50
CA PHE A 171 9.31 13.92 4.60
C PHE A 171 8.16 14.90 4.34
N CYS A 172 7.04 14.41 3.81
CA CYS A 172 5.80 15.19 3.85
C CYS A 172 5.32 15.33 5.30
N SER A 173 4.75 16.48 5.65
CA SER A 173 4.52 16.84 7.07
C SER A 173 3.35 16.10 7.71
N ILE A 174 2.41 15.60 6.91
CA ILE A 174 1.22 14.86 7.34
C ILE A 174 0.94 13.70 6.37
N TYR A 175 0.36 12.60 6.86
CA TYR A 175 -0.19 11.56 5.99
C TYR A 175 -1.34 12.15 5.16
N GLY A 176 -1.36 11.88 3.85
CA GLY A 176 -2.44 12.34 2.97
C GLY A 176 -2.15 13.65 2.24
N SER A 177 -3.21 14.37 1.89
CA SER A 177 -3.31 15.18 0.66
C SER A 177 -2.62 16.54 0.66
N THR A 178 -2.64 17.18 -0.50
CA THR A 178 -2.07 18.50 -0.85
C THR A 178 -2.29 19.59 0.20
N ASN A 179 -3.53 20.03 0.43
CA ASN A 179 -3.82 21.20 1.26
C ASN A 179 -3.33 21.04 2.71
N PRO A 180 -3.53 19.89 3.39
CA PRO A 180 -2.91 19.61 4.69
C PRO A 180 -1.38 19.70 4.69
N ASN A 181 -0.67 19.20 3.67
CA ASN A 181 0.78 19.31 3.59
C ASN A 181 1.24 20.76 3.29
N ARG A 182 0.56 21.45 2.37
CA ARG A 182 0.78 22.88 2.10
C ARG A 182 0.50 23.74 3.34
N ASN A 183 -0.50 23.43 4.18
CA ASN A 183 -0.74 24.13 5.44
C ASN A 183 0.49 24.11 6.38
N TYR A 184 1.25 23.01 6.43
CA TYR A 184 2.53 22.98 7.16
C TYR A 184 3.62 23.85 6.53
N LEU A 185 3.71 23.93 5.19
CA LEU A 185 4.63 24.86 4.51
C LEU A 185 4.26 26.33 4.78
N TRP A 186 2.97 26.68 4.75
CA TRP A 186 2.50 28.07 4.84
C TRP A 186 2.28 28.55 6.28
N THR A 187 2.06 27.65 7.24
CA THR A 187 1.64 28.02 8.61
C THR A 187 2.22 27.15 9.74
N GLY A 188 3.04 26.13 9.44
CA GLY A 188 3.69 25.27 10.44
C GLY A 188 2.81 24.22 11.12
N THR A 189 1.52 24.16 10.79
CA THR A 189 0.53 23.19 11.29
C THR A 189 -0.57 22.97 10.25
N THR A 190 -1.40 21.94 10.39
CA THR A 190 -2.69 21.87 9.67
C THR A 190 -3.89 22.36 10.49
N GLY A 191 -3.72 22.65 11.79
CA GLY A 191 -4.78 23.23 12.61
C GLY A 191 -6.04 22.35 12.71
N TYR A 192 -7.22 22.96 12.59
CA TYR A 192 -8.55 22.32 12.69
C TYR A 192 -9.50 22.90 11.64
N GLU A 193 -10.52 22.14 11.24
CA GLU A 193 -11.57 22.66 10.37
C GLU A 193 -12.42 23.74 11.06
N PRO A 194 -12.85 24.80 10.35
CA PRO A 194 -13.38 26.02 10.96
C PRO A 194 -14.80 25.90 11.54
N ASP A 195 -15.47 24.77 11.30
CA ASP A 195 -16.73 24.37 11.91
C ASP A 195 -16.56 23.51 13.18
N GLY A 196 -15.32 23.08 13.49
CA GLY A 196 -15.01 22.20 14.60
C GLY A 196 -15.21 20.70 14.30
N SER A 197 -15.43 20.31 13.05
CA SER A 197 -15.68 18.91 12.65
C SER A 197 -14.49 17.96 12.88
N GLY A 198 -13.25 18.46 12.86
CA GLY A 198 -12.06 17.66 13.11
C GLY A 198 -10.74 18.37 12.80
N ARG A 199 -9.65 17.61 12.73
CA ARG A 199 -8.38 18.07 12.17
C ARG A 199 -8.51 18.25 10.65
N ALA A 200 -7.90 19.29 10.10
CA ALA A 200 -7.87 19.51 8.65
C ALA A 200 -6.90 18.54 7.96
N VAL A 201 -7.37 17.33 7.67
CA VAL A 201 -6.58 16.22 7.07
C VAL A 201 -6.97 15.89 5.64
N THR A 202 -7.75 16.75 4.99
CA THR A 202 -8.24 16.59 3.62
C THR A 202 -8.19 17.91 2.83
N ASN A 203 -8.50 17.85 1.53
CA ASN A 203 -8.64 19.03 0.68
C ASN A 203 -10.01 19.74 0.83
N ALA A 204 -10.67 19.65 2.00
CA ALA A 204 -11.99 20.25 2.26
C ALA A 204 -12.05 21.78 2.06
N ALA A 205 -10.91 22.46 2.18
CA ALA A 205 -10.75 23.89 1.90
C ALA A 205 -11.09 24.31 0.46
N TYR A 206 -11.02 23.37 -0.50
CA TYR A 206 -11.28 23.60 -1.92
C TYR A 206 -12.77 23.84 -2.22
N ASP A 207 -13.71 23.51 -1.32
CA ASP A 207 -15.07 24.05 -1.43
C ASP A 207 -15.00 25.58 -1.22
N HIS A 208 -15.38 26.35 -2.24
CA HIS A 208 -15.44 27.80 -2.18
C HIS A 208 -16.29 28.31 -0.99
N ARG A 209 -17.27 27.51 -0.52
CA ARG A 209 -18.12 27.77 0.66
C ARG A 209 -17.39 27.61 2.01
N HIS A 210 -16.26 26.91 2.04
CA HIS A 210 -15.48 26.67 3.25
C HIS A 210 -15.16 28.00 3.95
N ALA A 211 -15.50 28.09 5.24
CA ALA A 211 -15.50 29.34 6.00
C ALA A 211 -14.10 29.99 6.14
N GLY A 212 -13.05 29.21 5.91
CA GLY A 212 -11.66 29.62 5.92
C GLY A 212 -10.99 29.40 7.28
N TYR A 213 -9.75 28.92 7.23
CA TYR A 213 -8.91 28.64 8.39
C TYR A 213 -8.61 29.91 9.21
N THR A 214 -8.42 29.76 10.51
CA THR A 214 -8.51 30.87 11.49
C THR A 214 -7.20 31.28 12.15
N TRP A 215 -6.12 30.52 11.96
CA TRP A 215 -4.78 30.87 12.44
C TRP A 215 -4.02 31.69 11.40
N THR A 216 -3.06 32.51 11.85
CA THR A 216 -2.27 33.39 10.98
C THR A 216 -1.36 32.60 10.02
N THR A 217 -1.22 33.05 8.78
CA THR A 217 -0.28 32.51 7.79
C THR A 217 1.12 33.14 7.89
N TYR A 218 2.18 32.46 7.43
CA TYR A 218 3.54 32.99 7.51
C TYR A 218 3.74 34.29 6.68
N PRO A 219 3.12 34.46 5.49
CA PRO A 219 3.11 35.75 4.79
C PRO A 219 2.54 36.93 5.61
N GLU A 220 1.47 36.72 6.39
CA GLU A 220 0.97 37.75 7.31
C GLU A 220 1.99 38.13 8.39
N ARG A 221 2.79 37.16 8.87
CA ARG A 221 3.88 37.42 9.83
C ARG A 221 5.05 38.17 9.20
N LEU A 222 5.39 37.88 7.93
CA LEU A 222 6.41 38.63 7.18
C LEU A 222 5.96 40.08 6.91
N GLU A 223 4.70 40.29 6.51
CA GLU A 223 4.10 41.62 6.35
C GLU A 223 4.15 42.41 7.67
N ALA A 224 3.73 41.80 8.78
CA ALA A 224 3.76 42.42 10.10
C ALA A 224 5.18 42.73 10.61
N ALA A 225 6.19 41.97 10.17
CA ALA A 225 7.60 42.19 10.48
C ALA A 225 8.31 43.17 9.51
N GLY A 226 7.65 43.61 8.44
CA GLY A 226 8.24 44.48 7.42
C GLY A 226 9.26 43.79 6.49
N VAL A 227 9.30 42.46 6.47
CA VAL A 227 10.13 41.69 5.53
C VAL A 227 9.49 41.73 4.14
N SER A 228 10.27 41.91 3.07
CA SER A 228 9.73 41.91 1.70
C SER A 228 9.38 40.49 1.26
N TRP A 229 8.15 40.28 0.78
CA TRP A 229 7.68 38.98 0.31
C TRP A 229 6.68 39.11 -0.85
N GLN A 230 6.55 38.05 -1.65
CA GLN A 230 5.57 37.91 -2.74
C GLN A 230 5.25 36.43 -3.00
N ILE A 231 4.01 36.15 -3.40
CA ILE A 231 3.57 34.91 -4.05
C ILE A 231 3.38 35.21 -5.53
N TYR A 232 4.05 34.44 -6.38
CA TYR A 232 3.95 34.51 -7.83
C TYR A 232 3.01 33.40 -8.31
N GLN A 233 1.91 33.78 -8.96
CA GLN A 233 0.86 32.88 -9.46
C GLN A 233 0.11 33.50 -10.65
N GLU A 234 -0.45 32.65 -11.51
CA GLU A 234 -1.31 33.04 -12.64
C GLU A 234 -2.80 32.80 -12.31
N TRP A 235 -3.73 33.08 -13.25
CA TRP A 235 -5.17 32.82 -13.07
C TRP A 235 -5.46 31.37 -12.69
N ASP A 236 -4.80 30.44 -13.37
CA ASP A 236 -4.63 29.07 -12.91
C ASP A 236 -3.47 29.03 -11.91
N ASN A 237 -3.73 28.44 -10.74
CA ASN A 237 -2.76 28.16 -9.69
C ASN A 237 -2.97 26.75 -9.08
N PHE A 238 -3.73 25.90 -9.77
CA PHE A 238 -4.10 24.53 -9.39
C PHE A 238 -4.42 24.30 -7.89
N THR A 239 -5.13 25.23 -7.23
CA THR A 239 -5.43 25.17 -5.77
C THR A 239 -4.20 25.17 -4.83
N ASP A 240 -2.99 25.31 -5.36
CA ASP A 240 -1.72 25.18 -4.61
C ASP A 240 -1.39 26.40 -3.71
N ASN A 241 -2.07 27.53 -3.89
CA ASN A 241 -1.88 28.74 -3.07
C ASN A 241 -2.74 28.70 -1.79
N ALA A 242 -2.34 27.90 -0.81
CA ALA A 242 -3.18 27.62 0.36
C ALA A 242 -3.55 28.85 1.21
N VAL A 243 -2.88 30.01 1.08
CA VAL A 243 -3.29 31.22 1.82
C VAL A 243 -4.67 31.72 1.41
N GLU A 244 -5.12 31.46 0.18
CA GLU A 244 -6.48 31.80 -0.29
C GLU A 244 -7.58 31.03 0.49
N TYR A 245 -7.22 29.98 1.23
CA TYR A 245 -8.12 29.25 2.12
C TYR A 245 -8.21 29.79 3.55
N PHE A 246 -7.46 30.84 3.89
CA PHE A 246 -7.49 31.46 5.22
C PHE A 246 -8.50 32.60 5.30
N ARG A 247 -9.14 32.76 6.46
CA ARG A 247 -10.27 33.67 6.66
C ARG A 247 -9.99 35.13 6.24
N PRO A 248 -8.85 35.77 6.61
CA PRO A 248 -8.56 37.15 6.19
C PRO A 248 -8.53 37.29 4.66
N TRP A 249 -8.01 36.28 3.97
CA TRP A 249 -7.85 36.25 2.52
C TRP A 249 -9.20 36.06 1.81
N LYS A 250 -10.04 35.13 2.32
CA LYS A 250 -11.43 35.00 1.85
C LYS A 250 -12.26 36.26 2.12
N GLU A 251 -12.03 36.98 3.22
CA GLU A 251 -12.70 38.25 3.51
C GLU A 251 -12.27 39.40 2.57
N ILE A 252 -10.96 39.52 2.29
CA ILE A 252 -10.43 40.45 1.28
C ILE A 252 -11.00 40.13 -0.11
N GLY A 253 -11.04 38.85 -0.50
CA GLY A 253 -11.64 38.40 -1.76
C GLY A 253 -13.11 38.81 -1.89
N ARG A 254 -13.92 38.60 -0.85
CA ARG A 254 -15.34 39.03 -0.83
C ARG A 254 -15.50 40.55 -0.96
N LYS A 255 -14.59 41.35 -0.37
CA LYS A 255 -14.60 42.82 -0.53
C LYS A 255 -14.35 43.24 -1.98
N ILE A 256 -13.37 42.63 -2.66
CA ILE A 256 -13.10 42.87 -4.08
C ILE A 256 -14.33 42.50 -4.93
N LEU A 257 -14.85 41.28 -4.74
CA LEU A 257 -15.97 40.74 -5.54
C LEU A 257 -17.28 41.50 -5.36
N SER A 258 -17.45 42.25 -4.26
CA SER A 258 -18.61 43.15 -4.08
C SER A 258 -18.78 44.23 -5.15
N ARG A 259 -17.74 44.46 -5.98
CA ARG A 259 -17.75 45.38 -7.13
C ARG A 259 -17.83 44.70 -8.49
N VAL A 260 -17.85 43.37 -8.54
CA VAL A 260 -17.71 42.58 -9.78
C VAL A 260 -19.07 42.05 -10.25
N GLY A 261 -19.36 42.20 -11.54
CA GLY A 261 -20.54 41.61 -12.17
C GLY A 261 -20.49 40.08 -12.25
N GLY A 262 -21.05 39.40 -11.25
CA GLY A 262 -21.31 37.96 -11.25
C GLY A 262 -21.53 37.37 -9.85
N ALA A 263 -22.09 36.16 -9.77
CA ALA A 263 -22.39 35.47 -8.51
C ALA A 263 -21.16 34.73 -7.92
N TYR A 264 -20.03 35.44 -7.79
CA TYR A 264 -18.75 34.88 -7.34
C TYR A 264 -18.64 34.89 -5.81
N THR A 265 -18.10 33.79 -5.25
CA THR A 265 -17.88 33.65 -3.80
C THR A 265 -16.39 33.63 -3.41
N THR A 266 -15.50 33.24 -4.33
CA THR A 266 -14.04 33.31 -4.19
C THR A 266 -13.39 33.97 -5.41
N THR A 267 -12.18 34.52 -5.25
CA THR A 267 -11.39 35.16 -6.31
C THR A 267 -11.01 34.16 -7.41
N GLU A 268 -10.70 32.93 -7.00
CA GLU A 268 -10.60 31.71 -7.82
C GLU A 268 -11.73 31.60 -8.86
N GLN A 269 -13.00 31.46 -8.45
CA GLN A 269 -14.14 31.37 -9.36
C GLN A 269 -14.24 32.54 -10.36
N PHE A 270 -13.82 33.75 -9.95
CA PHE A 270 -13.77 34.89 -10.84
C PHE A 270 -12.68 34.71 -11.90
N TYR A 271 -11.46 34.34 -11.51
CA TYR A 271 -10.32 34.11 -12.40
C TYR A 271 -10.60 32.94 -13.37
N ASP A 272 -11.20 31.86 -12.90
CA ASP A 272 -11.62 30.73 -13.73
C ASP A 272 -12.63 31.16 -14.80
N SER A 273 -13.56 32.05 -14.44
CA SER A 273 -14.54 32.59 -15.40
C SER A 273 -13.90 33.37 -16.55
N LEU A 274 -12.65 33.87 -16.39
CA LEU A 274 -11.99 34.66 -17.42
C LEU A 274 -11.66 33.84 -18.66
N TRP A 275 -11.34 32.55 -18.50
CA TRP A 275 -10.99 31.65 -19.62
C TRP A 275 -12.10 31.60 -20.67
N ASN A 276 -13.36 31.51 -20.23
CA ASN A 276 -14.56 31.40 -21.08
C ASN A 276 -15.13 32.75 -21.57
N ARG A 277 -14.50 33.89 -21.23
CA ARG A 277 -14.90 35.24 -21.67
C ARG A 277 -14.14 35.68 -22.92
N THR A 278 -14.81 36.45 -23.80
CA THR A 278 -14.14 37.15 -24.92
C THR A 278 -13.10 38.16 -24.40
N PRO A 279 -12.11 38.60 -25.20
CA PRO A 279 -11.13 39.59 -24.76
C PRO A 279 -11.76 40.88 -24.22
N GLU A 280 -12.89 41.31 -24.78
CA GLU A 280 -13.65 42.51 -24.40
C GLU A 280 -14.32 42.31 -23.03
N GLN A 281 -15.03 41.19 -22.87
CA GLN A 281 -15.67 40.80 -21.61
C GLN A 281 -14.64 40.57 -20.49
N ARG A 282 -13.46 40.06 -20.84
CA ARG A 282 -12.35 39.81 -19.93
C ARG A 282 -11.71 41.12 -19.46
N ARG A 283 -11.48 42.09 -20.37
CA ARG A 283 -11.01 43.44 -20.02
C ARG A 283 -12.01 44.18 -19.11
N ALA A 284 -13.31 44.09 -19.40
CA ALA A 284 -14.34 44.68 -18.54
C ALA A 284 -14.36 44.06 -17.14
N ALA A 285 -14.41 42.72 -17.05
CA ALA A 285 -14.42 42.01 -15.78
C ALA A 285 -13.17 42.29 -14.91
N LEU A 286 -11.99 42.40 -15.52
CA LEU A 286 -10.75 42.79 -14.84
C LEU A 286 -10.76 44.25 -14.38
N ALA A 287 -11.43 45.16 -15.10
CA ALA A 287 -11.59 46.56 -14.67
C ALA A 287 -12.55 46.71 -13.48
N ASP A 288 -13.63 45.91 -13.42
CA ASP A 288 -14.53 45.84 -12.26
C ASP A 288 -13.83 45.24 -11.03
N PHE A 289 -13.05 44.18 -11.25
CA PHE A 289 -12.22 43.57 -10.21
C PHE A 289 -11.14 44.53 -9.69
N GLN A 290 -10.49 45.28 -10.58
CA GLN A 290 -9.52 46.30 -10.20
C GLN A 290 -10.17 47.42 -9.37
N GLN A 291 -11.39 47.88 -9.69
CA GLN A 291 -12.14 48.79 -8.83
C GLN A 291 -12.45 48.21 -7.43
N GLY A 292 -12.64 46.89 -7.34
CA GLY A 292 -12.77 46.18 -6.06
C GLY A 292 -11.46 46.17 -5.25
N VAL A 293 -10.31 45.91 -5.91
CA VAL A 293 -8.97 46.02 -5.31
C VAL A 293 -8.66 47.47 -4.91
N ASP A 294 -9.11 48.44 -5.70
CA ASP A 294 -8.89 49.86 -5.44
C ASP A 294 -9.71 50.40 -4.25
N ALA A 295 -10.77 49.69 -3.85
CA ALA A 295 -11.58 50.01 -2.67
C ALA A 295 -11.08 49.37 -1.36
N LEU A 296 -10.02 48.55 -1.40
CA LEU A 296 -9.39 47.97 -0.20
C LEU A 296 -8.59 49.01 0.59
N THR A 297 -8.46 48.82 1.91
CA THR A 297 -7.49 49.58 2.71
C THR A 297 -6.06 49.24 2.33
N ASP A 298 -5.08 50.11 2.62
CA ASP A 298 -3.68 49.91 2.23
C ASP A 298 -3.09 48.58 2.74
N ALA A 299 -3.50 48.12 3.93
CA ALA A 299 -3.04 46.85 4.49
C ALA A 299 -3.62 45.65 3.72
N GLU A 300 -4.94 45.65 3.49
CA GLU A 300 -5.62 44.61 2.72
C GLU A 300 -5.15 44.56 1.26
N ARG A 301 -4.92 45.73 0.65
CA ARG A 301 -4.40 45.86 -0.71
C ARG A 301 -2.97 45.31 -0.82
N ARG A 302 -2.09 45.59 0.15
CA ARG A 302 -0.73 45.01 0.16
C ARG A 302 -0.76 43.50 0.33
N LEU A 303 -1.55 42.97 1.27
CA LEU A 303 -1.75 41.52 1.41
C LEU A 303 -2.26 40.92 0.09
N PHE A 304 -3.32 41.47 -0.50
CA PHE A 304 -3.88 40.97 -1.77
C PHE A 304 -2.85 40.96 -2.90
N LEU A 305 -2.21 42.10 -3.20
CA LEU A 305 -1.27 42.24 -4.31
C LEU A 305 -0.03 41.33 -4.13
N ARG A 306 0.39 41.09 -2.89
CA ARG A 306 1.51 40.20 -2.58
C ARG A 306 1.14 38.73 -2.56
N GLY A 307 -0.06 38.35 -2.09
CA GLY A 307 -0.40 36.96 -1.78
C GLY A 307 -1.52 36.31 -2.58
N ALA A 308 -2.48 37.06 -3.13
CA ALA A 308 -3.67 36.52 -3.79
C ALA A 308 -3.96 37.10 -5.19
N HIS A 309 -3.18 38.10 -5.63
CA HIS A 309 -3.27 38.61 -7.00
C HIS A 309 -2.73 37.60 -8.02
N ARG A 310 -3.64 37.06 -8.85
CA ARG A 310 -3.32 36.17 -9.97
C ARG A 310 -3.08 36.97 -11.26
N SER A 311 -1.90 36.83 -11.87
CA SER A 311 -1.57 37.49 -13.14
C SER A 311 -2.06 36.71 -14.37
N ALA A 312 -2.03 37.35 -15.54
CA ALA A 312 -2.45 36.71 -16.79
C ALA A 312 -1.59 35.48 -17.16
N PRO A 313 -2.07 34.59 -18.03
CA PRO A 313 -1.32 33.40 -18.43
C PRO A 313 0.03 33.73 -19.09
N ASP A 314 0.96 32.78 -19.00
CA ASP A 314 2.33 32.87 -19.52
C ASP A 314 3.16 34.01 -18.89
N THR A 315 2.81 34.54 -17.72
CA THR A 315 3.50 35.67 -17.05
C THR A 315 4.36 35.28 -15.85
N LEU A 316 4.22 34.08 -15.27
CA LEU A 316 4.80 33.67 -13.99
C LEU A 316 6.29 34.01 -13.88
N VAL A 317 7.12 33.37 -14.71
CA VAL A 317 8.57 33.60 -14.75
C VAL A 317 8.92 34.99 -15.29
N ARG A 318 8.08 35.58 -16.17
CA ARG A 318 8.31 36.95 -16.67
C ARG A 318 8.17 38.01 -15.60
N ARG A 319 7.28 37.83 -14.61
CA ARG A 319 7.19 38.71 -13.43
C ARG A 319 8.45 38.62 -12.58
N ILE A 320 8.93 37.41 -12.30
CA ILE A 320 10.16 37.17 -11.52
C ILE A 320 11.36 37.81 -12.22
N ARG A 321 11.53 37.61 -13.54
CA ARG A 321 12.58 38.31 -14.32
C ARG A 321 12.44 39.82 -14.24
N SER A 322 11.23 40.36 -14.38
CA SER A 322 10.98 41.80 -14.24
C SER A 322 11.33 42.34 -12.85
N ASP A 323 11.20 41.56 -11.77
CA ASP A 323 11.61 41.98 -10.43
C ASP A 323 13.14 41.88 -10.24
N ILE A 324 13.80 40.93 -10.91
CA ILE A 324 15.27 40.83 -10.98
C ILE A 324 15.85 42.02 -11.76
N ASP A 325 15.36 42.25 -12.98
CA ASP A 325 15.80 43.31 -13.91
C ASP A 325 15.69 44.72 -13.30
N ASN A 326 14.75 44.93 -12.36
CA ASN A 326 14.55 46.20 -11.64
C ASN A 326 15.22 46.26 -10.26
N GLY A 327 15.84 45.18 -9.78
CA GLY A 327 16.39 45.10 -8.42
C GLY A 327 15.33 45.13 -7.31
N THR A 328 14.11 44.65 -7.60
CA THR A 328 12.95 44.64 -6.70
C THR A 328 12.55 43.24 -6.21
N LEU A 329 13.31 42.19 -6.54
CA LEU A 329 13.07 40.82 -6.09
C LEU A 329 12.91 40.76 -4.54
N PRO A 330 11.80 40.24 -4.01
CA PRO A 330 11.58 40.17 -2.55
C PRO A 330 12.55 39.25 -1.82
N ALA A 331 12.64 39.41 -0.50
CA ALA A 331 13.43 38.51 0.35
C ALA A 331 12.83 37.10 0.39
N VAL A 332 11.50 36.96 0.47
CA VAL A 332 10.81 35.66 0.39
C VAL A 332 9.88 35.61 -0.81
N SER A 333 10.14 34.70 -1.75
CA SER A 333 9.34 34.52 -2.96
C SER A 333 8.81 33.09 -3.06
N TRP A 334 7.49 32.92 -3.02
CA TRP A 334 6.87 31.63 -3.30
C TRP A 334 6.39 31.57 -4.75
N ILE A 335 6.67 30.46 -5.41
CA ILE A 335 6.26 30.20 -6.79
C ILE A 335 5.16 29.15 -6.73
N VAL A 336 3.95 29.52 -7.18
CA VAL A 336 2.82 28.60 -7.29
C VAL A 336 2.64 28.25 -8.78
N PRO A 337 2.72 26.97 -9.16
CA PRO A 337 2.62 26.53 -10.54
C PRO A 337 1.18 26.61 -11.08
N THR A 338 1.04 26.50 -12.40
CA THR A 338 -0.24 26.22 -13.06
C THR A 338 -0.50 24.70 -13.07
N ALA A 339 -1.73 24.27 -13.35
CA ALA A 339 -2.13 22.86 -13.42
C ALA A 339 -1.32 22.05 -14.45
N ALA A 340 -0.74 22.71 -15.45
CA ALA A 340 0.14 22.11 -16.44
C ALA A 340 1.61 22.00 -16.00
N LEU A 341 2.02 22.75 -14.97
CA LEU A 341 3.42 22.86 -14.50
C LEU A 341 3.65 22.33 -13.07
N SER A 342 2.58 21.99 -12.33
CA SER A 342 2.66 21.53 -10.93
C SER A 342 3.27 20.15 -10.75
N GLU A 343 3.36 19.36 -11.82
CA GLU A 343 3.77 17.94 -11.84
C GLU A 343 2.69 16.94 -11.36
N HIS A 344 1.53 17.38 -10.83
CA HIS A 344 0.44 16.53 -10.34
C HIS A 344 -0.02 15.51 -11.40
N PRO A 345 -0.04 14.19 -11.12
CA PRO A 345 -0.24 13.15 -12.16
C PRO A 345 -1.57 13.14 -12.90
N SER A 346 -2.62 13.86 -12.47
CA SER A 346 -3.80 14.08 -13.31
C SER A 346 -3.58 15.12 -14.43
N SER A 347 -2.87 16.21 -14.11
CA SER A 347 -2.93 17.49 -14.86
C SER A 347 -1.61 17.86 -15.53
N SER A 348 -0.47 17.50 -14.93
CA SER A 348 0.88 17.87 -15.37
C SER A 348 1.76 16.63 -15.64
N THR A 349 3.05 16.83 -15.88
CA THR A 349 4.06 15.79 -16.18
C THR A 349 5.41 16.16 -15.55
N PRO A 350 6.31 15.18 -15.29
CA PRO A 350 7.70 15.45 -14.89
C PRO A 350 8.45 16.45 -15.78
N VAL A 351 8.18 16.44 -17.09
CA VAL A 351 8.76 17.42 -18.03
C VAL A 351 8.11 18.81 -17.93
N GLY A 352 6.81 18.91 -17.62
CA GLY A 352 6.14 20.20 -17.39
C GLY A 352 6.80 20.99 -16.24
N SER A 353 7.03 20.31 -15.12
CA SER A 353 7.78 20.84 -13.98
C SER A 353 9.26 21.08 -14.29
N ALA A 354 9.92 20.18 -15.03
CA ALA A 354 11.29 20.41 -15.49
C ALA A 354 11.44 21.72 -16.28
N ASN A 355 10.46 22.06 -17.12
CA ASN A 355 10.45 23.34 -17.86
C ASN A 355 10.32 24.54 -16.91
N LEU A 356 9.40 24.51 -15.93
CA LEU A 356 9.25 25.59 -14.95
C LEU A 356 10.53 25.78 -14.12
N VAL A 357 11.14 24.68 -13.66
CA VAL A 357 12.42 24.69 -12.94
C VAL A 357 13.54 25.27 -13.82
N TYR A 358 13.63 24.86 -15.09
CA TYR A 358 14.62 25.37 -16.04
C TYR A 358 14.46 26.88 -16.26
N ASP A 359 13.24 27.35 -16.55
CA ASP A 359 12.96 28.76 -16.84
C ASP A 359 13.16 29.67 -15.62
N LEU A 360 12.86 29.17 -14.41
CA LEU A 360 13.13 29.84 -13.14
C LEU A 360 14.62 29.91 -12.82
N LEU A 361 15.37 28.82 -13.04
CA LEU A 361 16.83 28.83 -12.89
C LEU A 361 17.50 29.76 -13.89
N ASP A 362 17.00 29.80 -15.14
CA ASP A 362 17.51 30.73 -16.15
C ASP A 362 17.17 32.19 -15.82
N ALA A 363 16.01 32.44 -15.19
CA ALA A 363 15.65 33.77 -14.68
C ALA A 363 16.62 34.25 -13.60
N VAL A 364 16.82 33.44 -12.56
CA VAL A 364 17.67 33.76 -11.40
C VAL A 364 19.15 33.86 -11.78
N ALA A 365 19.63 33.03 -12.70
CA ALA A 365 21.04 33.00 -13.10
C ALA A 365 21.39 33.92 -14.29
N SER A 366 20.40 34.56 -14.93
CA SER A 366 20.66 35.58 -15.95
C SER A 366 21.32 36.84 -15.36
N ASP A 367 21.06 37.12 -14.07
CA ASP A 367 21.85 38.06 -13.27
C ASP A 367 22.77 37.32 -12.28
N PRO A 368 24.09 37.36 -12.48
CA PRO A 368 25.05 36.78 -11.55
C PRO A 368 25.03 37.38 -10.13
N GLU A 369 24.60 38.63 -9.95
CA GLU A 369 24.50 39.21 -8.59
C GLU A 369 23.36 38.57 -7.80
N THR A 370 22.14 38.55 -8.37
CA THR A 370 20.97 37.87 -7.80
C THR A 370 21.28 36.40 -7.50
N TRP A 371 21.84 35.66 -8.45
CA TRP A 371 22.27 34.27 -8.20
C TRP A 371 23.22 34.14 -7.01
N SER A 372 24.19 35.06 -6.85
CA SER A 372 25.17 35.02 -5.76
C SER A 372 24.58 35.17 -4.35
N LYS A 373 23.33 35.61 -4.25
CA LYS A 373 22.59 35.92 -3.03
C LYS A 373 21.35 35.04 -2.81
N THR A 374 21.09 34.09 -3.71
CA THR A 374 19.81 33.36 -3.77
C THR A 374 19.89 31.92 -3.25
N VAL A 375 18.82 31.49 -2.59
CA VAL A 375 18.52 30.09 -2.28
C VAL A 375 17.21 29.70 -2.95
N LEU A 376 17.21 28.73 -3.86
CA LEU A 376 15.98 28.10 -4.37
C LEU A 376 15.76 26.75 -3.68
N PHE A 377 14.64 26.63 -2.98
CA PHE A 377 14.13 25.34 -2.50
C PHE A 377 13.16 24.77 -3.55
N ILE A 378 13.49 23.59 -4.08
CA ILE A 378 12.60 22.78 -4.92
C ILE A 378 12.18 21.57 -4.07
N ASN A 379 10.93 21.54 -3.64
CA ASN A 379 10.36 20.44 -2.86
C ASN A 379 9.02 19.98 -3.43
N PHE A 380 8.48 18.93 -2.83
CA PHE A 380 7.14 18.42 -3.07
C PHE A 380 6.33 18.46 -1.77
N ASP A 381 5.01 18.49 -1.92
CA ASP A 381 4.02 18.50 -0.85
C ASP A 381 3.76 17.09 -0.27
N GLU A 382 3.39 16.14 -1.12
CA GLU A 382 3.15 14.74 -0.77
C GLU A 382 3.60 13.81 -1.91
N ASN A 383 3.14 12.55 -1.95
CA ASN A 383 3.75 11.50 -2.75
C ASN A 383 2.89 10.89 -3.87
N ASP A 384 1.67 11.38 -4.13
CA ASP A 384 0.62 10.83 -5.01
C ASP A 384 0.40 9.34 -4.75
N GLY A 385 0.57 8.93 -3.50
CA GLY A 385 0.54 7.53 -3.14
C GLY A 385 1.67 6.65 -3.71
N TYR A 386 2.68 7.17 -4.41
CA TYR A 386 3.85 6.37 -4.81
C TYR A 386 4.70 5.94 -3.60
N PHE A 387 5.24 4.73 -3.68
CA PHE A 387 5.95 4.04 -2.60
C PHE A 387 7.23 4.76 -2.17
N ASP A 388 7.53 4.72 -0.87
CA ASP A 388 8.86 5.01 -0.32
C ASP A 388 9.21 3.99 0.77
N HIS A 389 10.44 3.49 0.77
CA HIS A 389 10.85 2.40 1.66
C HIS A 389 11.25 2.83 3.09
N VAL A 390 11.36 4.13 3.38
CA VAL A 390 11.83 4.62 4.68
C VAL A 390 10.64 5.01 5.56
N PRO A 391 10.35 4.28 6.65
CA PRO A 391 9.29 4.66 7.57
C PRO A 391 9.58 6.00 8.24
N ALA A 392 8.58 6.87 8.25
CA ALA A 392 8.68 8.18 8.85
C ALA A 392 8.82 8.12 10.38
N PRO A 393 9.56 9.06 11.01
CA PRO A 393 9.49 9.24 12.46
C PRO A 393 8.04 9.51 12.89
N THR A 394 7.65 9.02 14.06
CA THR A 394 6.32 9.26 14.64
C THR A 394 6.46 9.96 15.99
N ALA A 395 5.63 10.97 16.27
CA ALA A 395 5.58 11.63 17.58
C ALA A 395 5.21 10.64 18.71
N PRO A 396 5.71 10.81 19.94
CA PRO A 396 5.25 10.01 21.08
C PRO A 396 3.73 10.15 21.30
N ARG A 397 3.00 9.04 21.43
CA ARG A 397 1.54 9.06 21.61
C ARG A 397 1.15 9.75 22.93
N PRO A 398 0.33 10.82 22.91
CA PRO A 398 -0.16 11.46 24.12
C PRO A 398 -1.24 10.59 24.79
N ALA A 399 -1.39 10.73 26.12
CA ALA A 399 -2.39 9.98 26.88
C ALA A 399 -3.85 10.31 26.48
N SER A 400 -4.09 11.50 25.94
CA SER A 400 -5.35 11.96 25.34
C SER A 400 -5.67 11.32 23.98
N GLY A 401 -4.67 10.68 23.34
CA GLY A 401 -4.72 10.32 21.92
C GLY A 401 -4.78 11.51 20.94
N ASN A 402 -4.73 12.74 21.43
CA ASN A 402 -4.92 13.97 20.66
C ASN A 402 -3.96 15.07 21.14
N ASP A 403 -3.14 15.59 20.24
CA ASP A 403 -2.27 16.77 20.41
C ASP A 403 -1.95 17.38 19.03
N ASP A 404 -0.88 18.18 18.90
CA ASP A 404 -0.48 18.79 17.61
C ASP A 404 -0.01 17.80 16.54
N ASP A 405 0.37 16.58 16.92
CA ASP A 405 0.87 15.52 16.04
C ASP A 405 0.02 14.24 16.08
N TRP A 406 -1.06 14.20 16.87
CA TRP A 406 -1.99 13.07 17.01
C TRP A 406 -3.47 13.48 16.95
N VAL A 407 -4.30 12.62 16.37
CA VAL A 407 -5.78 12.74 16.33
C VAL A 407 -6.42 11.37 16.54
N GLU A 408 -7.46 11.28 17.37
CA GLU A 408 -8.24 10.04 17.61
C GLU A 408 -7.39 8.81 18.00
N GLY A 409 -6.22 9.03 18.62
CA GLY A 409 -5.29 7.97 18.97
C GLY A 409 -4.47 7.42 17.79
N ARG A 410 -4.44 8.12 16.65
CA ARG A 410 -3.61 7.89 15.46
C ARG A 410 -2.63 9.06 15.27
N PRO A 411 -1.41 8.84 14.75
CA PRO A 411 -0.51 9.93 14.41
C PRO A 411 -0.99 10.66 13.15
N LEU A 412 -0.87 11.98 13.13
CA LEU A 412 -1.11 12.80 11.94
C LEU A 412 0.00 12.61 10.89
N GLY A 413 1.24 12.43 11.34
CA GLY A 413 2.40 12.29 10.46
C GLY A 413 3.72 12.36 11.22
N PRO A 414 4.82 12.76 10.54
CA PRO A 414 4.93 12.96 9.10
C PRO A 414 4.70 11.70 8.25
N GLY A 415 4.47 11.92 6.96
CA GLY A 415 4.26 10.89 5.95
C GLY A 415 5.54 10.47 5.24
N PRO A 416 5.42 9.81 4.07
CA PRO A 416 6.55 9.32 3.27
C PRO A 416 7.60 10.38 2.93
N ARG A 417 8.80 9.94 2.53
CA ARG A 417 9.80 10.87 1.97
C ARG A 417 9.33 11.42 0.64
N VAL A 418 9.60 12.70 0.41
CA VAL A 418 9.32 13.41 -0.84
C VAL A 418 10.57 14.19 -1.28
N PRO A 419 10.80 14.45 -2.58
CA PRO A 419 12.02 15.10 -3.02
C PRO A 419 12.21 16.51 -2.43
N MET A 420 13.47 16.83 -2.09
CA MET A 420 13.92 18.16 -1.70
C MET A 420 15.33 18.39 -2.23
N THR A 421 15.46 19.32 -3.18
CA THR A 421 16.76 19.77 -3.71
C THR A 421 16.91 21.27 -3.48
N ILE A 422 18.04 21.65 -2.87
CA ILE A 422 18.36 23.04 -2.55
C ILE A 422 19.35 23.55 -3.58
N VAL A 423 18.91 24.42 -4.49
CA VAL A 423 19.72 24.98 -5.58
C VAL A 423 20.22 26.36 -5.18
N SER A 424 21.53 26.50 -4.95
CA SER A 424 22.15 27.71 -4.42
C SER A 424 23.68 27.66 -4.58
N PRO A 425 24.38 28.81 -4.63
CA PRO A 425 25.84 28.88 -4.57
C PRO A 425 26.49 28.01 -3.47
N TRP A 426 25.89 27.99 -2.27
CA TRP A 426 26.44 27.31 -1.08
C TRP A 426 26.02 25.84 -0.95
N THR A 427 25.24 25.29 -1.89
CA THR A 427 24.82 23.87 -1.88
C THR A 427 25.43 23.04 -2.99
N ALA A 428 26.21 23.67 -3.88
CA ALA A 428 26.87 23.02 -5.01
C ALA A 428 27.86 21.89 -4.59
N GLY A 429 28.22 21.04 -5.56
CA GLY A 429 29.13 19.91 -5.40
C GLY A 429 28.48 18.54 -5.09
N GLY A 430 27.19 18.35 -5.39
CA GLY A 430 26.53 17.04 -5.40
C GLY A 430 26.43 16.36 -4.03
N HIS A 431 26.07 17.13 -2.99
CA HIS A 431 26.03 16.66 -1.61
C HIS A 431 24.68 15.98 -1.28
N VAL A 432 24.68 15.12 -0.26
CA VAL A 432 23.47 14.55 0.36
C VAL A 432 23.37 15.04 1.80
N SER A 433 22.18 15.48 2.20
CA SER A 433 21.83 15.69 3.61
C SER A 433 20.90 14.59 4.10
N SER A 434 21.31 13.88 5.16
CA SER A 434 20.53 12.83 5.83
C SER A 434 20.17 13.20 7.28
N GLU A 435 20.15 14.50 7.59
CA GLU A 435 19.37 15.04 8.69
C GLU A 435 17.88 15.00 8.33
N ALA A 436 17.01 14.90 9.34
CA ALA A 436 15.57 14.80 9.11
C ALA A 436 14.99 16.18 8.81
N PHE A 437 14.11 16.26 7.83
CA PHE A 437 13.38 17.48 7.52
C PHE A 437 11.92 17.16 7.22
N ASP A 438 11.00 18.05 7.57
CA ASP A 438 9.65 18.15 7.00
C ASP A 438 9.45 19.56 6.38
N HIS A 439 8.24 19.91 5.94
CA HIS A 439 8.00 21.25 5.36
C HIS A 439 8.19 22.39 6.38
N THR A 440 8.02 22.12 7.68
CA THR A 440 8.28 23.11 8.73
C THR A 440 9.75 23.52 8.78
N SER A 441 10.66 22.68 8.25
CA SER A 441 12.08 23.02 8.09
C SER A 441 12.31 24.20 7.14
N VAL A 442 11.46 24.40 6.13
CA VAL A 442 11.50 25.58 5.24
C VAL A 442 11.15 26.83 6.02
N LEU A 443 10.06 26.80 6.79
CA LEU A 443 9.72 27.90 7.69
C LEU A 443 10.83 28.17 8.71
N ARG A 444 11.43 27.14 9.31
CA ARG A 444 12.54 27.28 10.28
C ARG A 444 13.82 27.84 9.68
N PHE A 445 14.11 27.57 8.41
CA PHE A 445 15.18 28.26 7.69
C PHE A 445 14.87 29.76 7.60
N LEU A 446 13.64 30.12 7.23
CA LEU A 446 13.18 31.51 7.20
C LEU A 446 13.20 32.15 8.60
N GLU A 447 12.77 31.46 9.67
CA GLU A 447 12.85 31.96 11.06
C GLU A 447 14.28 32.36 11.44
N LYS A 448 15.25 31.51 11.08
CA LYS A 448 16.67 31.63 11.43
C LYS A 448 17.40 32.67 10.59
N TRP A 449 16.87 32.98 9.41
CA TRP A 449 17.39 33.99 8.49
C TRP A 449 16.78 35.38 8.75
N THR A 450 15.45 35.49 8.81
CA THR A 450 14.72 36.77 8.95
C THR A 450 14.50 37.19 10.40
N GLY A 451 14.52 36.25 11.34
CA GLY A 451 14.11 36.47 12.74
C GLY A 451 12.60 36.35 12.99
N VAL A 452 11.78 36.13 11.96
CA VAL A 452 10.31 36.03 12.08
C VAL A 452 9.89 34.63 12.49
N ARG A 453 9.33 34.46 13.69
CA ARG A 453 8.99 33.15 14.25
C ARG A 453 7.58 32.68 13.86
N GLU A 454 7.45 31.40 13.51
CA GLU A 454 6.18 30.67 13.36
C GLU A 454 5.81 29.96 14.67
N PRO A 455 4.97 30.53 15.56
CA PRO A 455 4.60 29.89 16.83
C PRO A 455 3.93 28.50 16.67
N ASN A 456 3.30 28.20 15.53
CA ASN A 456 2.48 27.01 15.33
C ASN A 456 3.24 25.68 15.22
N ILE A 457 4.55 25.69 14.88
CA ILE A 457 5.31 24.45 14.70
C ILE A 457 5.49 23.76 16.06
N SER A 458 4.99 22.53 16.18
CA SER A 458 4.95 21.76 17.43
C SER A 458 6.32 21.62 18.10
N ALA A 459 6.32 21.51 19.43
CA ALA A 459 7.54 21.33 20.21
C ALA A 459 8.31 20.05 19.82
N TRP A 460 7.60 19.01 19.38
CA TRP A 460 8.22 17.77 18.88
C TRP A 460 8.91 17.97 17.53
N ARG A 461 8.22 18.56 16.55
CA ARG A 461 8.79 18.85 15.22
C ARG A 461 10.02 19.75 15.31
N ARG A 462 9.97 20.77 16.17
CA ARG A 462 11.11 21.66 16.46
C ARG A 462 12.33 20.94 17.03
N GLY A 463 12.14 19.83 17.74
CA GLY A 463 13.22 19.02 18.29
C GLY A 463 13.79 17.98 17.33
N VAL A 464 12.95 17.38 16.48
CA VAL A 464 13.31 16.23 15.61
C VAL A 464 13.79 16.63 14.23
N PHE A 465 13.13 17.59 13.57
CA PHE A 465 13.54 18.06 12.25
C PHE A 465 14.59 19.15 12.36
N GLY A 466 15.41 19.32 11.32
CA GLY A 466 16.37 20.40 11.23
C GLY A 466 15.75 21.73 10.80
N ASP A 467 16.60 22.72 10.54
CA ASP A 467 16.23 24.04 10.01
C ASP A 467 16.85 24.30 8.61
N LEU A 468 17.12 23.22 7.87
CA LEU A 468 17.84 23.13 6.59
C LEU A 468 19.27 23.69 6.58
N THR A 469 19.73 24.48 7.55
CA THR A 469 21.04 25.16 7.46
C THR A 469 22.26 24.21 7.43
N SER A 470 22.12 22.97 7.92
CA SER A 470 23.11 21.90 7.80
C SER A 470 23.34 21.39 6.38
N ALA A 471 22.40 21.66 5.46
CA ALA A 471 22.49 21.26 4.06
C ALA A 471 23.45 22.15 3.22
N PHE A 472 23.98 23.23 3.79
CA PHE A 472 24.81 24.23 3.12
C PHE A 472 26.30 24.12 3.50
N ASP A 473 27.21 24.63 2.65
CA ASP A 473 28.60 24.97 2.99
C ASP A 473 28.85 26.46 2.70
N PHE A 474 28.60 27.27 3.71
CA PHE A 474 28.80 28.73 3.70
C PHE A 474 30.29 29.18 3.67
N HIS A 475 31.24 28.24 3.59
CA HIS A 475 32.66 28.51 3.81
C HIS A 475 33.58 28.13 2.63
N ARG A 476 33.07 27.39 1.64
CA ARG A 476 33.83 26.95 0.47
C ARG A 476 33.23 27.42 -0.84
N ALA A 477 34.09 27.82 -1.77
CA ALA A 477 33.72 27.95 -3.17
C ALA A 477 33.80 26.57 -3.84
N HIS A 478 32.89 26.30 -4.77
CA HIS A 478 32.78 25.03 -5.49
C HIS A 478 33.36 25.15 -6.91
N ARG A 479 33.56 24.02 -7.61
CA ARG A 479 34.12 23.96 -8.98
C ARG A 479 33.17 23.20 -9.91
N GLN A 480 33.05 23.66 -11.15
CA GLN A 480 32.20 23.08 -12.19
C GLN A 480 32.53 21.61 -12.53
N PRO A 481 31.50 20.78 -12.80
CA PRO A 481 31.61 19.53 -13.56
C PRO A 481 30.82 19.57 -14.90
N GLU A 482 31.00 18.58 -15.76
CA GLU A 482 30.38 18.43 -17.11
C GLU A 482 29.05 17.63 -17.07
N VAL A 483 28.25 17.57 -18.16
CA VAL A 483 26.76 17.59 -18.09
C VAL A 483 26.00 16.96 -19.31
N GLU A 484 24.82 16.34 -19.03
CA GLU A 484 23.78 15.62 -19.87
C GLU A 484 22.63 16.45 -20.54
N GLN A 485 21.86 16.09 -21.61
CA GLN A 485 20.89 17.01 -22.31
C GLN A 485 19.39 16.56 -22.40
N PRO A 486 18.35 17.44 -22.27
CA PRO A 486 16.92 17.05 -22.27
C PRO A 486 16.23 17.18 -23.63
N GLY A 487 15.35 16.23 -23.92
CA GLY A 487 14.44 16.26 -25.07
C GLY A 487 13.23 17.19 -24.88
N PRO A 488 12.44 17.42 -25.95
CA PRO A 488 11.21 18.21 -25.89
C PRO A 488 10.07 17.44 -25.21
N VAL A 489 9.03 18.16 -24.79
CA VAL A 489 7.79 17.56 -24.29
C VAL A 489 7.12 16.73 -25.40
N PRO A 490 6.72 15.48 -25.15
CA PRO A 490 5.88 14.71 -26.07
C PRO A 490 4.46 15.29 -26.16
N ASP A 491 3.77 15.03 -27.28
CA ASP A 491 2.34 15.30 -27.40
C ASP A 491 1.52 14.57 -26.31
N ALA A 492 0.41 15.17 -25.88
CA ALA A 492 -0.38 14.66 -24.77
C ALA A 492 -1.17 13.39 -25.13
N VAL A 493 -1.07 12.38 -24.27
CA VAL A 493 -1.82 11.11 -24.36
C VAL A 493 -2.71 10.91 -23.12
N GLY A 494 -3.65 9.98 -23.21
CA GLY A 494 -4.47 9.58 -22.06
C GLY A 494 -3.63 8.98 -20.93
N ARG A 495 -3.98 9.31 -19.68
CA ARG A 495 -3.32 8.79 -18.48
C ARG A 495 -3.43 7.27 -18.40
N TRP A 496 -2.43 6.62 -17.78
CA TRP A 496 -2.42 5.16 -17.61
C TRP A 496 -1.78 4.73 -16.29
N SER A 497 -2.21 3.57 -15.79
CA SER A 497 -1.65 2.95 -14.58
C SER A 497 -0.59 1.90 -14.97
N PRO A 498 0.65 2.00 -14.45
CA PRO A 498 1.72 1.04 -14.71
C PRO A 498 1.51 -0.27 -13.93
N VAL A 499 1.78 -1.39 -14.59
CA VAL A 499 1.62 -2.77 -14.09
C VAL A 499 3.03 -3.39 -13.90
N PRO A 500 3.31 -4.10 -12.80
CA PRO A 500 4.60 -4.77 -12.60
C PRO A 500 4.82 -5.87 -13.65
N PRO A 501 6.07 -6.06 -14.13
CA PRO A 501 6.39 -7.14 -15.05
C PRO A 501 6.21 -8.51 -14.38
N THR A 502 5.92 -9.56 -15.17
CA THR A 502 5.78 -10.94 -14.67
C THR A 502 7.04 -11.40 -13.93
N ASP A 503 8.21 -11.20 -14.56
CA ASP A 503 9.52 -11.49 -13.98
C ASP A 503 10.03 -10.28 -13.17
N GLN A 504 9.57 -10.16 -11.92
CA GLN A 504 9.96 -9.07 -11.03
C GLN A 504 11.40 -9.24 -10.50
N SER A 505 12.14 -8.13 -10.41
CA SER A 505 13.40 -8.04 -9.68
C SER A 505 13.58 -6.63 -9.09
N LEU A 506 14.30 -6.50 -7.96
CA LEU A 506 14.55 -5.20 -7.35
C LEU A 506 15.34 -4.28 -8.31
N PRO A 507 15.03 -2.97 -8.36
CA PRO A 507 15.78 -2.05 -9.22
C PRO A 507 17.24 -1.95 -8.78
N ARG A 508 18.14 -1.93 -9.76
CA ARG A 508 19.57 -1.68 -9.51
C ARG A 508 19.80 -0.17 -9.35
N GLN A 509 20.06 0.26 -8.13
CA GLN A 509 20.55 1.61 -7.85
C GLN A 509 21.91 1.85 -8.53
N GLU A 510 22.17 3.06 -9.03
CA GLU A 510 23.48 3.45 -9.56
C GLU A 510 24.56 3.25 -8.49
N THR A 511 25.70 2.68 -8.89
CA THR A 511 26.80 2.39 -7.95
C THR A 511 27.62 3.64 -7.61
N GLY A 512 28.14 3.68 -6.37
CA GLY A 512 29.07 4.69 -5.90
C GLY A 512 28.51 5.60 -4.81
N THR A 513 29.41 6.38 -4.20
CA THR A 513 29.07 7.28 -3.08
C THR A 513 28.96 8.74 -3.50
N ARG A 514 28.22 9.51 -2.70
CA ARG A 514 28.16 10.96 -2.76
C ARG A 514 28.83 11.57 -1.54
N ARG A 515 29.17 12.85 -1.59
CA ARG A 515 29.58 13.57 -0.36
C ARG A 515 28.38 13.78 0.54
N THR A 516 28.50 13.54 1.83
CA THR A 516 27.41 13.79 2.80
C THR A 516 27.73 14.96 3.73
N ARG A 517 26.70 15.70 4.14
CA ARG A 517 26.76 16.77 5.13
C ARG A 517 27.03 16.20 6.54
N PRO A 518 27.54 17.01 7.50
CA PRO A 518 27.66 16.58 8.88
C PRO A 518 26.28 16.24 9.47
N LEU A 519 26.20 15.15 10.23
CA LEU A 519 24.98 14.76 10.95
C LEU A 519 25.00 15.32 12.37
N PRO A 520 23.89 15.88 12.89
CA PRO A 520 23.83 16.41 14.26
C PRO A 520 23.77 15.32 15.33
N TYR A 521 23.56 14.06 14.94
CA TYR A 521 23.29 12.93 15.81
C TYR A 521 24.58 12.23 16.27
N ARG A 522 24.62 11.77 17.52
CA ARG A 522 25.70 10.89 18.03
C ARG A 522 25.08 9.74 18.82
N LEU A 523 24.48 8.83 18.07
CA LEU A 523 23.62 7.78 18.62
C LEU A 523 24.41 6.69 19.35
N SER A 524 23.72 5.97 20.24
CA SER A 524 24.22 4.76 20.89
C SER A 524 23.03 3.93 21.35
N LEU A 525 23.15 2.61 21.26
CA LEU A 525 22.17 1.66 21.79
C LEU A 525 22.92 0.56 22.55
N SER A 526 22.42 0.23 23.74
CA SER A 526 22.82 -0.94 24.52
C SER A 526 21.56 -1.63 25.05
N ALA A 527 21.65 -2.91 25.41
CA ALA A 527 20.51 -3.69 25.87
C ALA A 527 20.81 -4.42 27.19
N ASP A 528 19.86 -4.34 28.11
CA ASP A 528 19.82 -5.11 29.36
C ASP A 528 18.62 -6.08 29.25
N VAL A 529 18.86 -7.37 28.97
CA VAL A 529 17.78 -8.37 28.89
C VAL A 529 17.27 -8.76 30.27
N THR A 530 15.95 -8.70 30.46
CA THR A 530 15.26 -9.03 31.72
C THR A 530 14.31 -10.21 31.52
N ARG A 531 13.71 -10.75 32.61
CA ARG A 531 12.71 -11.83 32.52
C ARG A 531 11.40 -11.44 31.80
N THR A 532 11.19 -10.16 31.52
CA THR A 532 9.91 -9.60 31.06
C THR A 532 10.07 -8.66 29.86
N GLY A 533 11.19 -8.77 29.12
CA GLY A 533 11.48 -7.87 28.01
C GLY A 533 12.96 -7.49 27.87
N VAL A 534 13.31 -6.95 26.70
CA VAL A 534 14.61 -6.34 26.42
C VAL A 534 14.54 -4.87 26.78
N ARG A 535 15.36 -4.42 27.74
CA ARG A 535 15.49 -2.98 28.03
C ARG A 535 16.57 -2.38 27.13
N LEU A 536 16.13 -1.64 26.12
CA LEU A 536 16.98 -0.82 25.26
C LEU A 536 17.32 0.48 26.00
N ARG A 537 18.62 0.80 26.14
CA ARG A 537 19.08 2.12 26.55
C ARG A 537 19.49 2.89 25.31
N LEU A 538 18.64 3.85 24.93
CA LEU A 538 18.74 4.67 23.73
C LEU A 538 19.45 5.98 24.12
N GLY A 539 20.61 6.25 23.53
CA GLY A 539 21.41 7.44 23.84
C GLY A 539 21.69 8.29 22.61
N ASN A 540 21.69 9.61 22.78
CA ASN A 540 22.04 10.58 21.76
C ASN A 540 22.94 11.67 22.36
N ALA A 541 24.25 11.55 22.13
CA ALA A 541 25.22 12.58 22.52
C ALA A 541 25.31 13.75 21.52
N GLY A 542 24.45 13.77 20.49
CA GLY A 542 24.33 14.81 19.48
C GLY A 542 23.52 16.02 19.93
N THR A 543 23.33 17.00 19.04
CA THR A 543 22.69 18.30 19.36
C THR A 543 21.19 18.33 19.05
N THR A 544 20.76 17.73 17.94
CA THR A 544 19.34 17.60 17.53
C THR A 544 18.74 16.34 18.16
N ALA A 545 17.44 16.31 18.44
CA ALA A 545 16.79 15.11 18.97
C ALA A 545 16.74 14.00 17.92
N ALA A 546 16.85 12.75 18.36
CA ALA A 546 16.82 11.57 17.49
C ALA A 546 15.62 10.70 17.82
N TRP A 547 14.98 10.12 16.81
CA TRP A 547 14.00 9.05 17.02
C TRP A 547 14.70 7.68 16.96
N PHE A 548 14.10 6.72 17.64
CA PHE A 548 14.41 5.31 17.54
C PHE A 548 13.08 4.57 17.44
N THR A 549 12.87 3.81 16.37
CA THR A 549 11.68 2.96 16.21
C THR A 549 12.11 1.50 16.35
N ALA A 550 11.61 0.82 17.39
CA ALA A 550 11.83 -0.60 17.60
C ALA A 550 10.73 -1.42 16.91
N TYR A 551 11.14 -2.43 16.14
CA TYR A 551 10.30 -3.30 15.33
C TYR A 551 10.48 -4.76 15.81
N PRO A 552 9.47 -5.33 16.49
CA PRO A 552 9.45 -6.73 16.92
C PRO A 552 9.29 -7.73 15.76
N GLY A 553 10.22 -8.67 15.60
CA GLY A 553 10.28 -9.65 14.49
C GLY A 553 9.27 -10.79 14.56
N ASP A 554 8.26 -10.67 15.42
CA ASP A 554 7.07 -11.53 15.58
C ASP A 554 5.85 -10.91 14.84
N GLY A 555 5.75 -9.58 14.84
CA GLY A 555 4.70 -8.79 14.21
C GLY A 555 4.09 -7.70 15.10
N ASP A 556 4.49 -7.59 16.37
CA ASP A 556 3.94 -6.59 17.30
C ASP A 556 4.11 -5.15 16.79
N ALA A 557 3.19 -4.27 17.20
CA ALA A 557 3.14 -2.89 16.72
C ALA A 557 4.45 -2.12 17.02
N PRO A 558 5.09 -1.48 16.00
CA PRO A 558 6.37 -0.81 16.18
C PRO A 558 6.33 0.35 17.18
N GLN A 559 7.39 0.48 18.00
CA GLN A 559 7.41 1.35 19.17
C GLN A 559 8.46 2.46 19.01
N THR A 560 8.00 3.70 18.84
CA THR A 560 8.86 4.87 18.60
C THR A 560 9.18 5.63 19.90
N ARG A 561 10.43 6.06 20.05
CA ARG A 561 10.91 6.94 21.13
C ARG A 561 11.74 8.09 20.56
N THR A 562 11.49 9.30 21.03
CA THR A 562 12.34 10.47 20.74
C THR A 562 13.27 10.72 21.94
N VAL A 563 14.57 10.83 21.68
CA VAL A 563 15.63 11.12 22.65
C VAL A 563 16.22 12.50 22.33
N PRO A 564 16.13 13.50 23.23
CA PRO A 564 16.71 14.83 23.03
C PRO A 564 18.21 14.82 22.72
N GLY A 565 18.73 15.98 22.29
CA GLY A 565 20.17 16.22 22.23
C GLY A 565 20.81 16.07 23.61
N HIS A 566 22.03 15.51 23.64
CA HIS A 566 22.82 15.20 24.84
C HIS A 566 22.09 14.38 25.94
N ALA A 567 21.13 13.55 25.56
CA ALA A 567 20.26 12.80 26.48
C ALA A 567 20.28 11.27 26.23
N SER A 568 19.60 10.53 27.11
CA SER A 568 19.34 9.10 26.96
C SER A 568 18.00 8.71 27.60
N ALA A 569 17.34 7.69 27.07
CA ALA A 569 16.11 7.10 27.60
C ALA A 569 16.19 5.57 27.62
N ASP A 570 15.69 4.95 28.69
CA ASP A 570 15.47 3.50 28.76
C ASP A 570 14.07 3.18 28.21
N HIS A 571 13.97 2.17 27.34
CA HIS A 571 12.73 1.66 26.76
C HIS A 571 12.74 0.14 26.82
N THR A 572 11.76 -0.46 27.51
CA THR A 572 11.58 -1.91 27.49
C THR A 572 10.63 -2.30 26.37
N VAL A 573 11.04 -3.25 25.53
CA VAL A 573 10.19 -3.96 24.57
C VAL A 573 9.91 -5.35 25.17
N PRO A 574 8.65 -5.82 25.23
CA PRO A 574 8.35 -7.17 25.70
C PRO A 574 8.97 -8.23 24.76
N TYR A 575 9.04 -9.46 25.24
CA TYR A 575 9.32 -10.63 24.41
C TYR A 575 8.65 -11.86 25.05
N ASP A 576 8.40 -12.91 24.25
CA ASP A 576 7.60 -14.07 24.63
C ASP A 576 8.45 -15.30 24.98
N ALA A 577 7.93 -16.51 24.76
CA ALA A 577 8.69 -17.75 24.94
C ALA A 577 9.79 -17.94 23.87
N ASP A 578 9.55 -17.50 22.63
CA ASP A 578 10.47 -17.63 21.48
C ASP A 578 11.73 -16.75 21.63
N GLY A 579 11.73 -15.88 22.64
CA GLY A 579 12.77 -14.87 22.83
C GLY A 579 12.45 -13.58 22.09
N TYR A 580 13.47 -12.77 21.86
CA TYR A 580 13.36 -11.50 21.15
C TYR A 580 14.13 -11.58 19.84
N ASP A 581 13.56 -10.98 18.80
CA ASP A 581 14.27 -10.56 17.58
C ASP A 581 13.81 -9.15 17.25
N LEU A 582 14.65 -8.15 17.53
CA LEU A 582 14.31 -6.73 17.39
C LEU A 582 15.23 -6.09 16.36
N GLN A 583 14.67 -5.28 15.48
CA GLN A 583 15.45 -4.27 14.75
C GLN A 583 15.04 -2.88 15.20
N VAL A 584 16.01 -1.99 15.37
CA VAL A 584 15.79 -0.61 15.82
C VAL A 584 16.38 0.33 14.79
N HIS A 585 15.54 1.17 14.20
CA HIS A 585 15.93 2.12 13.16
C HIS A 585 15.98 3.54 13.75
N GLY A 586 16.96 4.34 13.34
CA GLY A 586 17.10 5.75 13.73
C GLY A 586 17.64 6.63 12.60
N PRO A 587 17.84 7.94 12.86
CA PRO A 587 18.34 8.88 11.87
C PRO A 587 19.72 8.53 11.30
N GLY A 588 20.07 9.14 10.16
CA GLY A 588 21.40 9.02 9.58
C GLY A 588 21.78 7.58 9.25
N TRP A 589 20.82 6.81 8.72
CA TRP A 589 20.97 5.39 8.32
C TRP A 589 21.37 4.44 9.47
N SER A 590 21.18 4.83 10.74
CA SER A 590 21.60 3.99 11.88
C SER A 590 20.59 2.86 12.14
N VAL A 591 21.08 1.62 12.18
CA VAL A 591 20.25 0.42 12.42
C VAL A 591 20.94 -0.50 13.42
N TRP A 592 20.17 -1.01 14.39
CA TRP A 592 20.59 -2.06 15.31
C TRP A 592 19.72 -3.29 15.13
N GLN A 593 20.28 -4.48 15.31
CA GLN A 593 19.54 -5.74 15.33
C GLN A 593 19.96 -6.53 16.58
N LEU A 594 18.99 -6.97 17.38
CA LEU A 594 19.21 -7.60 18.67
C LEU A 594 18.34 -8.85 18.78
N ARG A 595 18.97 -10.01 18.97
CA ARG A 595 18.26 -11.29 19.06
C ARG A 595 18.81 -12.21 20.14
N GLY A 596 17.96 -13.03 20.73
CA GLY A 596 18.31 -14.12 21.64
C GLY A 596 17.11 -14.67 22.40
N THR A 597 17.29 -15.81 23.07
CA THR A 597 16.24 -16.53 23.83
C THR A 597 16.15 -16.13 25.31
N GLY A 598 16.90 -15.10 25.73
CA GLY A 598 16.93 -14.60 27.10
C GLY A 598 18.29 -14.04 27.51
N VAL A 599 18.66 -14.25 28.78
CA VAL A 599 19.92 -13.74 29.37
C VAL A 599 21.12 -14.59 28.91
N GLY A 600 21.68 -14.23 27.75
CA GLY A 600 22.85 -14.84 27.15
C GLY A 600 24.15 -14.07 27.40
N ALA A 601 24.95 -13.92 26.35
CA ALA A 601 25.94 -12.84 26.28
C ALA A 601 25.26 -11.50 25.95
N GLU A 602 26.02 -10.42 25.93
CA GLU A 602 25.61 -9.11 25.40
C GLU A 602 26.75 -8.41 24.66
N ALA A 603 26.40 -7.56 23.68
CA ALA A 603 27.38 -6.72 22.99
C ALA A 603 26.79 -5.37 22.53
N HIS A 604 27.53 -4.29 22.72
CA HIS A 604 27.15 -2.94 22.26
C HIS A 604 28.37 -2.07 21.88
N LEU A 605 28.13 -1.00 21.13
CA LEU A 605 29.17 -0.05 20.70
C LEU A 605 29.38 1.04 21.77
N ALA A 606 30.61 1.14 22.29
CA ALA A 606 31.01 2.04 23.35
C ALA A 606 31.54 3.39 22.83
N GLY A 607 30.61 4.26 22.41
CA GLY A 607 30.82 5.69 22.18
C GLY A 607 31.25 6.10 20.76
N HIS A 608 30.55 7.10 20.21
CA HIS A 608 30.86 7.70 18.89
C HIS A 608 31.89 8.83 19.01
N ARG A 609 33.18 8.47 19.10
CA ARG A 609 34.30 9.40 18.85
C ARG A 609 35.05 9.00 17.60
N ASN A 610 35.22 9.92 16.64
CA ASN A 610 36.05 9.66 15.47
C ASN A 610 37.51 9.39 15.89
N THR A 611 37.91 8.13 15.85
CA THR A 611 39.24 7.66 16.24
C THR A 611 39.80 6.61 15.26
N GLY A 612 39.20 6.50 14.06
CA GLY A 612 39.52 5.45 13.07
C GLY A 612 39.14 4.03 13.50
N GLN A 613 38.41 3.88 14.62
CA GLN A 613 38.00 2.60 15.20
C GLN A 613 36.66 2.73 15.95
N VAL A 614 35.93 1.63 16.03
CA VAL A 614 34.84 1.41 16.98
C VAL A 614 35.31 0.51 18.12
N ARG A 615 34.65 0.61 19.27
CA ARG A 615 34.96 -0.18 20.47
C ARG A 615 33.71 -0.94 20.88
N ILE A 616 33.74 -2.26 20.77
CA ILE A 616 32.60 -3.13 21.10
C ILE A 616 32.81 -3.66 22.52
N VAL A 617 31.92 -3.30 23.44
CA VAL A 617 31.90 -3.90 24.78
C VAL A 617 31.09 -5.17 24.70
N CYS A 618 31.77 -6.30 24.84
CA CYS A 618 31.16 -7.62 24.96
C CYS A 618 31.10 -7.99 26.45
N SER A 619 29.97 -8.50 26.92
CA SER A 619 29.73 -8.85 28.32
C SER A 619 28.99 -10.18 28.44
N ASN A 620 29.11 -10.84 29.59
CA ASN A 620 28.45 -12.13 29.83
C ASN A 620 27.72 -12.12 31.18
N PRO A 621 26.44 -11.67 31.22
CA PRO A 621 25.60 -11.78 32.41
C PRO A 621 25.13 -13.21 32.70
N SER A 622 25.28 -14.16 31.76
CA SER A 622 24.86 -15.56 31.97
C SER A 622 25.80 -16.36 32.87
N SER A 623 25.30 -17.48 33.42
CA SER A 623 26.03 -18.37 34.31
C SER A 623 27.01 -19.34 33.62
N ARG A 624 27.09 -19.32 32.28
CA ARG A 624 27.98 -20.18 31.48
C ARG A 624 29.04 -19.34 30.79
N THR A 625 30.23 -19.89 30.54
CA THR A 625 31.23 -19.25 29.67
C THR A 625 30.68 -19.15 28.25
N ARG A 626 30.84 -17.99 27.59
CA ARG A 626 30.38 -17.72 26.21
C ARG A 626 31.56 -17.42 25.28
N ARG A 627 31.40 -17.63 23.97
CA ARG A 627 32.50 -17.56 22.97
C ARG A 627 32.04 -16.79 21.72
N LEU A 628 32.09 -15.47 21.80
CA LEU A 628 31.64 -14.59 20.73
C LEU A 628 32.62 -14.54 19.55
N LEU A 629 32.09 -14.35 18.34
CA LEU A 629 32.81 -13.77 17.22
C LEU A 629 32.34 -12.32 17.03
N VAL A 630 33.28 -11.41 16.86
CA VAL A 630 33.08 -9.96 16.73
C VAL A 630 33.83 -9.48 15.50
N GLY A 631 33.17 -8.86 14.53
CA GLY A 631 33.82 -8.37 13.31
C GLY A 631 32.99 -7.37 12.52
N GLU A 632 33.68 -6.67 11.61
CA GLU A 632 33.07 -5.87 10.55
C GLU A 632 32.56 -6.84 9.45
N SER A 633 31.37 -6.59 8.90
CA SER A 633 30.66 -7.49 7.98
C SER A 633 30.77 -7.05 6.52
N VAL A 634 30.86 -5.73 6.30
CA VAL A 634 30.65 -5.09 5.00
C VAL A 634 31.88 -4.30 4.54
N HIS A 635 32.41 -3.41 5.37
CA HIS A 635 33.41 -2.42 4.95
C HIS A 635 34.86 -2.91 5.10
N SER A 636 35.41 -3.52 4.06
CA SER A 636 36.82 -3.98 4.06
C SER A 636 37.81 -2.81 4.07
N ARG A 637 38.91 -2.95 4.83
CA ARG A 637 40.07 -2.04 4.81
C ARG A 637 41.05 -2.30 3.65
N GLY A 638 40.65 -3.15 2.69
CA GLY A 638 41.48 -3.56 1.56
C GLY A 638 42.29 -4.83 1.83
N ARG A 639 42.62 -5.56 0.76
CA ARG A 639 43.27 -6.88 0.84
C ARG A 639 44.59 -6.82 1.62
N GLY A 640 44.68 -7.62 2.69
CA GLY A 640 45.91 -7.84 3.45
C GLY A 640 46.20 -6.91 4.63
N ARG A 641 45.42 -5.83 4.87
CA ARG A 641 45.65 -4.91 6.00
C ARG A 641 44.68 -5.08 7.19
N GLY A 642 44.64 -6.30 7.71
CA GLY A 642 44.44 -6.55 9.14
C GLY A 642 43.12 -7.21 9.58
N ASP A 643 43.28 -8.29 10.36
CA ASP A 643 42.75 -8.40 11.74
C ASP A 643 41.23 -8.38 12.01
N GLY A 644 40.36 -8.27 11.01
CA GLY A 644 38.96 -7.83 11.18
C GLY A 644 37.93 -8.78 11.80
N VAL A 645 38.28 -10.00 12.23
CA VAL A 645 37.37 -10.89 13.00
C VAL A 645 38.05 -11.40 14.27
N ARG A 646 37.41 -11.18 15.42
CA ARG A 646 37.93 -11.49 16.77
C ARG A 646 37.11 -12.56 17.45
N ALA A 647 37.78 -13.53 18.08
CA ALA A 647 37.15 -14.46 19.01
C ALA A 647 37.28 -13.93 20.45
N VAL A 648 36.19 -13.95 21.21
CA VAL A 648 36.11 -13.41 22.57
C VAL A 648 35.51 -14.46 23.51
N THR A 649 36.33 -15.04 24.39
CA THR A 649 35.84 -15.90 25.47
C THR A 649 35.57 -15.07 26.71
N LEU A 650 34.35 -15.16 27.25
CA LEU A 650 33.91 -14.44 28.44
C LEU A 650 33.44 -15.43 29.51
N ARG A 651 34.06 -15.38 30.69
CA ARG A 651 33.57 -16.09 31.89
C ARG A 651 32.28 -15.41 32.41
N PRO A 652 31.45 -16.11 33.20
CA PRO A 652 30.30 -15.49 33.87
C PRO A 652 30.66 -14.21 34.61
N GLY A 653 29.85 -13.16 34.47
CA GLY A 653 30.05 -11.85 35.09
C GLY A 653 31.20 -11.01 34.51
N THR A 654 31.87 -11.45 33.44
CA THR A 654 33.00 -10.71 32.85
C THR A 654 32.65 -9.94 31.58
N SER A 655 33.38 -8.86 31.33
CA SER A 655 33.26 -8.01 30.15
C SER A 655 34.63 -7.72 29.53
N ARG A 656 34.68 -7.52 28.22
CA ARG A 656 35.89 -7.16 27.47
C ARG A 656 35.55 -6.21 26.32
N THR A 657 36.32 -5.13 26.18
CA THR A 657 36.24 -4.26 25.00
C THR A 657 37.08 -4.81 23.85
N VAL A 658 36.50 -4.85 22.66
CA VAL A 658 37.15 -5.22 21.40
C VAL A 658 37.28 -3.97 20.52
N PRO A 659 38.49 -3.47 20.22
CA PRO A 659 38.68 -2.46 19.20
C PRO A 659 38.60 -3.11 17.80
N LEU A 660 37.80 -2.54 16.91
CA LEU A 660 37.78 -2.83 15.48
C LEU A 660 38.08 -1.54 14.72
N GLY A 661 39.08 -1.55 13.84
CA GLY A 661 39.42 -0.39 13.02
C GLY A 661 38.51 -0.28 11.80
N LEU A 662 38.00 0.91 11.50
CA LEU A 662 37.14 1.17 10.34
C LEU A 662 37.95 1.60 9.11
N ALA A 663 37.37 1.49 7.92
CA ALA A 663 37.88 2.16 6.73
C ALA A 663 37.63 3.69 6.81
N ASP A 664 38.40 4.46 6.03
CA ASP A 664 38.58 5.91 6.23
C ASP A 664 37.29 6.77 6.07
N HIS A 665 36.24 6.21 5.46
CA HIS A 665 34.91 6.85 5.35
C HIS A 665 34.11 6.85 6.68
N GLY A 666 34.51 6.02 7.64
CA GLY A 666 33.93 5.97 8.99
C GLY A 666 32.55 5.29 9.10
N TRP A 667 32.12 4.57 8.06
CA TRP A 667 30.96 3.66 8.14
C TRP A 667 31.37 2.32 8.75
N TYR A 668 30.43 1.65 9.41
CA TYR A 668 30.61 0.35 10.04
C TYR A 668 29.33 -0.50 9.93
N ASP A 669 29.51 -1.81 9.81
CA ASP A 669 28.47 -2.84 9.98
C ASP A 669 29.05 -3.95 10.86
N ILE A 670 28.88 -3.79 12.17
CA ILE A 670 29.49 -4.68 13.16
C ILE A 670 28.53 -5.80 13.51
N VAL A 671 28.97 -7.04 13.29
CA VAL A 671 28.26 -8.27 13.66
C VAL A 671 28.93 -8.90 14.87
N VAL A 672 28.11 -9.32 15.84
CA VAL A 672 28.50 -10.13 16.99
C VAL A 672 27.56 -11.32 17.14
N VAL A 673 28.11 -12.54 17.13
CA VAL A 673 27.38 -13.81 17.28
C VAL A 673 28.03 -14.66 18.37
N ASP A 674 27.25 -15.44 19.13
CA ASP A 674 27.79 -16.39 20.12
C ASP A 674 27.94 -17.78 19.48
N ARG A 675 29.12 -18.39 19.64
CA ARG A 675 29.34 -19.77 19.19
C ARG A 675 28.76 -20.80 20.16
N ASP A 676 28.29 -20.34 21.32
CA ASP A 676 27.59 -21.13 22.33
C ASP A 676 26.07 -20.81 22.36
N ASP A 677 25.57 -19.97 21.45
CA ASP A 677 24.14 -19.61 21.32
C ASP A 677 23.78 -19.19 19.88
N PRO A 678 23.21 -20.08 19.04
CA PRO A 678 22.90 -19.74 17.65
C PRO A 678 21.76 -18.72 17.51
N ALA A 679 20.95 -18.52 18.54
CA ALA A 679 19.93 -17.48 18.56
C ALA A 679 20.54 -16.08 18.74
N PHE A 680 21.72 -15.97 19.37
CA PHE A 680 22.30 -14.68 19.71
C PHE A 680 22.89 -13.95 18.49
N LEU A 681 22.36 -12.75 18.23
CA LEU A 681 22.92 -11.79 17.28
C LEU A 681 22.86 -10.37 17.87
N ARG A 682 23.96 -9.62 17.73
CA ARG A 682 23.95 -8.15 17.77
C ARG A 682 24.55 -7.64 16.46
N ARG A 683 23.76 -6.92 15.65
CA ARG A 683 24.27 -6.14 14.50
C ARG A 683 24.14 -4.65 14.82
N MET A 684 25.16 -3.88 14.48
CA MET A 684 25.21 -2.42 14.66
C MET A 684 25.72 -1.81 13.36
N THR A 685 24.85 -1.13 12.62
CA THR A 685 25.17 -0.48 11.35
C THR A 685 25.02 1.04 11.49
N GLY A 686 25.92 1.80 10.86
CA GLY A 686 25.86 3.25 10.86
C GLY A 686 27.23 3.90 10.64
N ARG A 687 27.39 5.13 11.13
CA ARG A 687 28.57 5.96 10.87
C ARG A 687 29.12 6.62 12.13
N LEU A 688 30.46 6.67 12.25
CA LEU A 688 31.11 7.47 13.28
C LEU A 688 30.81 8.96 13.07
N ALA A 689 30.39 9.63 14.15
CA ALA A 689 30.09 11.06 14.12
C ALA A 689 31.34 11.89 13.83
N HIS A 690 31.23 12.80 12.86
CA HIS A 690 32.30 13.66 12.41
C HIS A 690 31.76 15.05 12.07
N ASP A 691 32.43 16.09 12.57
CA ASP A 691 31.99 17.48 12.50
C ASP A 691 32.29 18.18 11.15
N GLY A 692 32.73 17.40 10.15
CA GLY A 692 32.97 17.83 8.77
C GLY A 692 32.42 16.84 7.75
N PRO A 693 32.36 17.21 6.45
CA PRO A 693 31.71 16.42 5.41
C PRO A 693 32.32 15.02 5.27
N GLY A 694 31.49 14.07 4.83
CA GLY A 694 31.85 12.67 4.64
C GLY A 694 31.51 12.14 3.26
N VAL A 695 31.34 10.82 3.18
CA VAL A 695 30.64 10.15 2.07
C VAL A 695 29.42 9.39 2.59
N THR A 696 28.43 9.17 1.72
CA THR A 696 27.31 8.23 1.95
C THR A 696 27.81 6.78 1.99
N ASP A 697 26.93 5.83 2.34
CA ASP A 697 27.33 4.45 2.60
C ASP A 697 27.92 3.79 1.33
N PRO A 698 29.20 3.33 1.34
CA PRO A 698 29.82 2.64 0.22
C PRO A 698 29.22 1.27 -0.12
N ALA A 699 28.37 0.70 0.75
CA ALA A 699 27.65 -0.54 0.51
C ALA A 699 26.33 -0.35 -0.24
N THR A 700 25.89 0.89 -0.46
CA THR A 700 24.66 1.20 -1.20
C THR A 700 24.71 0.58 -2.61
N GLY A 701 23.72 -0.25 -2.93
CA GLY A 701 23.64 -0.98 -4.21
C GLY A 701 24.59 -2.19 -4.33
N THR A 702 25.13 -2.71 -3.22
CA THR A 702 25.98 -3.92 -3.22
C THR A 702 25.23 -5.15 -2.70
N ASP A 703 25.45 -6.31 -3.35
CA ASP A 703 24.89 -7.60 -2.96
C ASP A 703 25.57 -8.16 -1.69
N PRO A 704 24.84 -8.79 -0.75
CA PRO A 704 25.45 -9.46 0.39
C PRO A 704 26.28 -10.68 -0.05
N VAL A 705 27.57 -10.69 0.32
CA VAL A 705 28.55 -11.71 -0.08
C VAL A 705 28.20 -13.12 0.41
N LEU A 706 27.54 -13.24 1.56
CA LEU A 706 26.93 -14.51 1.99
C LEU A 706 25.41 -14.34 1.97
N ALA A 707 24.71 -15.33 1.43
CA ALA A 707 23.25 -15.40 1.45
C ALA A 707 22.79 -16.77 1.97
N ALA A 708 21.59 -16.83 2.55
CA ALA A 708 20.95 -18.04 3.02
C ALA A 708 19.48 -18.07 2.59
N THR A 709 18.91 -19.26 2.42
CA THR A 709 17.47 -19.50 2.27
C THR A 709 17.05 -20.75 3.04
N ILE A 710 15.77 -20.81 3.42
CA ILE A 710 15.14 -22.01 4.00
C ILE A 710 14.27 -22.65 2.93
N GLY A 711 14.62 -23.86 2.51
CA GLY A 711 13.74 -24.77 1.78
C GLY A 711 12.94 -25.60 2.77
N LEU A 712 11.65 -25.33 2.85
CA LEU A 712 10.68 -26.26 3.46
C LEU A 712 10.27 -27.32 2.41
N PRO A 713 9.88 -28.53 2.83
CA PRO A 713 9.29 -29.50 1.93
C PRO A 713 7.90 -29.02 1.51
N ALA A 714 7.39 -29.55 0.39
CA ALA A 714 6.00 -29.32 0.01
C ALA A 714 5.07 -29.83 1.12
N ALA A 715 4.04 -29.05 1.45
CA ALA A 715 2.97 -29.52 2.30
C ALA A 715 2.21 -30.68 1.59
N PRO A 716 1.68 -31.67 2.33
CA PRO A 716 0.77 -32.65 1.75
C PRO A 716 -0.42 -31.97 1.07
N PRO A 717 -1.04 -32.53 0.02
CA PRO A 717 -2.17 -31.90 -0.69
C PRO A 717 -3.35 -31.48 0.21
N ALA A 718 -3.48 -32.15 1.35
CA ALA A 718 -4.45 -31.93 2.42
C ALA A 718 -4.24 -30.66 3.27
N LEU A 719 -3.04 -30.05 3.23
CA LEU A 719 -2.57 -29.12 4.25
C LEU A 719 -1.89 -27.88 3.67
N ASN A 720 -2.13 -26.74 4.30
CA ASN A 720 -1.42 -25.49 4.01
C ASN A 720 -0.05 -25.38 4.72
N THR A 721 0.39 -26.41 5.46
CA THR A 721 1.66 -26.44 6.19
C THR A 721 2.39 -27.79 6.08
N PRO A 722 3.75 -27.79 5.98
CA PRO A 722 4.55 -29.01 6.08
C PRO A 722 4.72 -29.53 7.52
N PHE A 723 4.47 -28.70 8.54
CA PHE A 723 4.69 -29.06 9.95
C PHE A 723 3.44 -29.65 10.60
N ALA A 724 3.63 -30.68 11.41
CA ALA A 724 2.59 -31.29 12.21
C ALA A 724 3.07 -31.55 13.64
N GLN A 725 2.16 -31.47 14.60
CA GLN A 725 2.42 -31.68 16.03
C GLN A 725 3.19 -32.99 16.29
N GLY A 726 4.25 -32.93 17.10
CA GLY A 726 5.09 -34.09 17.46
C GLY A 726 5.75 -34.84 16.28
N SER A 727 5.71 -34.31 15.06
CA SER A 727 6.11 -35.03 13.85
C SER A 727 7.38 -34.41 13.22
N PRO A 728 8.45 -35.20 12.98
CA PRO A 728 9.65 -34.69 12.32
C PRO A 728 9.39 -34.30 10.86
N THR A 729 9.97 -33.17 10.47
CA THR A 729 9.94 -32.60 9.11
C THR A 729 11.35 -32.14 8.75
N ASP A 730 11.88 -32.60 7.63
CA ASP A 730 13.20 -32.20 7.15
C ASP A 730 13.18 -30.79 6.54
N VAL A 731 14.19 -29.99 6.87
CA VAL A 731 14.36 -28.60 6.46
C VAL A 731 15.75 -28.43 5.84
N VAL A 732 15.80 -27.90 4.62
CA VAL A 732 17.06 -27.69 3.89
C VAL A 732 17.45 -26.22 3.96
N VAL A 733 18.63 -25.93 4.50
CA VAL A 733 19.19 -24.58 4.54
C VAL A 733 20.23 -24.44 3.44
N THR A 734 19.91 -23.68 2.41
CA THR A 734 20.82 -23.43 1.29
C THR A 734 21.58 -22.15 1.54
N VAL A 735 22.91 -22.22 1.47
CA VAL A 735 23.83 -21.15 1.81
C VAL A 735 24.72 -20.89 0.60
N ARG A 736 24.89 -19.64 0.18
CA ARG A 736 25.57 -19.26 -1.06
C ARG A 736 26.56 -18.11 -0.86
N ASN A 737 27.78 -18.29 -1.35
CA ASN A 737 28.74 -17.23 -1.54
C ASN A 737 28.45 -16.52 -2.88
N ARG A 738 28.22 -15.21 -2.83
CA ARG A 738 28.03 -14.33 -4.00
C ARG A 738 29.31 -13.56 -4.35
N GLY A 739 30.33 -13.57 -3.48
CA GLY A 739 31.60 -12.86 -3.70
C GLY A 739 32.65 -13.67 -4.47
N ASP A 740 33.72 -12.96 -4.84
CA ASP A 740 34.81 -13.44 -5.70
C ASP A 740 35.90 -14.24 -4.95
N ASP A 741 35.92 -14.17 -3.63
CA ASP A 741 36.91 -14.81 -2.76
C ASP A 741 36.31 -16.01 -1.99
N ARG A 742 37.17 -16.91 -1.48
CA ARG A 742 36.75 -18.07 -0.69
C ARG A 742 36.35 -17.65 0.72
N LEU A 743 35.20 -18.14 1.19
CA LEU A 743 34.77 -18.00 2.58
C LEU A 743 35.23 -19.20 3.40
N ASP A 744 35.85 -18.95 4.56
CA ASP A 744 36.41 -19.94 5.47
C ASP A 744 35.74 -19.91 6.85
N GLY A 745 35.70 -21.06 7.52
CA GLY A 745 35.10 -21.19 8.85
C GLY A 745 33.58 -21.00 8.84
N LEU A 746 32.92 -21.43 7.76
CA LEU A 746 31.47 -21.44 7.63
C LEU A 746 30.83 -22.22 8.79
N ASP A 747 29.87 -21.60 9.46
CA ASP A 747 28.97 -22.22 10.42
C ASP A 747 27.54 -21.81 10.11
N THR A 748 26.62 -22.78 10.15
CA THR A 748 25.20 -22.60 9.85
C THR A 748 24.40 -23.26 10.95
N ALA A 749 23.49 -22.51 11.58
CA ALA A 749 22.59 -23.01 12.60
C ALA A 749 21.14 -22.64 12.27
N LEU A 750 20.24 -23.56 12.57
CA LEU A 750 18.79 -23.37 12.54
C LEU A 750 18.30 -23.30 14.00
N THR A 751 17.45 -22.33 14.30
CA THR A 751 16.79 -22.12 15.60
C THR A 751 15.28 -22.22 15.41
N ALA A 752 14.58 -22.75 16.41
CA ALA A 752 13.13 -22.93 16.45
C ALA A 752 12.58 -22.45 17.81
N PRO A 753 11.25 -22.33 17.98
CA PRO A 753 10.59 -22.02 19.25
C PRO A 753 10.90 -23.02 20.38
N PRO A 754 10.70 -22.66 21.65
CA PRO A 754 10.71 -23.62 22.76
C PRO A 754 9.75 -24.81 22.52
N GLY A 755 10.13 -25.97 23.04
CA GLY A 755 9.37 -27.22 22.84
C GLY A 755 9.59 -27.88 21.48
N TRP A 756 10.08 -27.14 20.46
CA TRP A 756 10.50 -27.73 19.20
C TRP A 756 11.91 -28.31 19.32
N THR A 757 12.18 -29.46 18.69
CA THR A 757 13.55 -29.96 18.53
C THR A 757 14.09 -29.59 17.15
N VAL A 758 15.41 -29.36 17.09
CA VAL A 758 16.15 -29.13 15.85
C VAL A 758 17.42 -29.98 15.91
N GLU A 759 17.48 -30.99 15.06
CA GLU A 759 18.64 -31.86 14.88
C GLU A 759 19.32 -31.52 13.55
N ARG A 760 20.63 -31.73 13.43
CA ARG A 760 21.43 -31.32 12.26
C ARG A 760 22.11 -32.52 11.62
N ASP A 761 21.95 -32.66 10.31
CA ASP A 761 22.52 -33.75 9.54
C ASP A 761 24.02 -33.55 9.31
N GLY A 762 24.81 -34.15 10.18
CA GLY A 762 26.27 -34.13 10.09
C GLY A 762 26.88 -32.74 10.26
N THR A 763 28.12 -32.59 9.77
CA THR A 763 28.96 -31.42 10.06
C THR A 763 28.80 -30.26 9.08
N GLY A 764 28.23 -30.50 7.90
CA GLY A 764 28.21 -29.57 6.76
C GLY A 764 29.60 -29.13 6.26
N PRO A 765 29.68 -28.34 5.19
CA PRO A 765 30.94 -27.78 4.72
C PRO A 765 31.42 -26.63 5.61
N ARG A 766 32.74 -26.55 5.83
CA ARG A 766 33.41 -25.48 6.60
C ARG A 766 34.02 -24.37 5.74
N THR A 767 33.93 -24.49 4.42
CA THR A 767 34.49 -23.53 3.44
C THR A 767 33.56 -23.45 2.23
N LEU A 768 33.43 -22.26 1.63
CA LEU A 768 32.58 -22.04 0.46
C LEU A 768 33.37 -21.26 -0.61
N ARG A 769 33.55 -21.88 -1.79
CA ARG A 769 34.26 -21.26 -2.93
C ARG A 769 33.52 -20.02 -3.46
N ALA A 770 34.23 -19.15 -4.17
CA ALA A 770 33.64 -18.03 -4.91
C ALA A 770 32.45 -18.49 -5.77
N GLY A 771 31.35 -17.74 -5.75
CA GLY A 771 30.08 -18.07 -6.43
C GLY A 771 29.36 -19.35 -5.99
N GLY A 772 29.94 -20.13 -5.06
CA GLY A 772 29.48 -21.49 -4.70
C GLY A 772 28.32 -21.53 -3.71
N SER A 773 27.55 -22.63 -3.76
CA SER A 773 26.48 -22.95 -2.81
C SER A 773 26.73 -24.25 -2.04
N ALA A 774 26.04 -24.41 -0.92
CA ALA A 774 25.99 -25.61 -0.11
C ALA A 774 24.63 -25.77 0.55
N GLU A 775 24.19 -27.01 0.74
CA GLU A 775 23.04 -27.35 1.58
C GLU A 775 23.51 -27.79 2.98
N VAL A 776 22.76 -27.42 4.01
CA VAL A 776 22.85 -27.98 5.36
C VAL A 776 21.45 -28.43 5.76
N ARG A 777 21.29 -29.71 6.11
CA ARG A 777 19.98 -30.29 6.41
C ARG A 777 19.77 -30.41 7.92
N PHE A 778 18.52 -30.27 8.32
CA PHE A 778 18.07 -30.29 9.70
C PHE A 778 16.73 -31.02 9.77
N THR A 779 16.53 -31.92 10.73
CA THR A 779 15.21 -32.44 11.05
C THR A 779 14.62 -31.60 12.18
N VAL A 780 13.39 -31.12 11.98
CA VAL A 780 12.68 -30.23 12.92
C VAL A 780 11.40 -30.92 13.38
N THR A 781 11.18 -31.00 14.70
CA THR A 781 9.96 -31.58 15.28
C THR A 781 9.24 -30.53 16.11
N PRO A 782 8.02 -30.11 15.73
CA PRO A 782 7.18 -29.25 16.56
C PRO A 782 6.73 -29.94 17.86
N ALA A 783 6.45 -29.16 18.89
CA ALA A 783 5.79 -29.69 20.10
C ALA A 783 4.40 -30.27 19.79
N GLU A 784 3.89 -31.15 20.66
CA GLU A 784 2.56 -31.77 20.51
C GLU A 784 1.39 -30.78 20.68
N ASP A 785 1.65 -29.61 21.27
CA ASP A 785 0.70 -28.50 21.48
C ASP A 785 0.97 -27.28 20.58
N ALA A 786 2.00 -27.34 19.72
CA ALA A 786 2.34 -26.24 18.83
C ALA A 786 1.24 -25.98 17.78
N THR A 787 0.91 -24.70 17.56
CA THR A 787 -0.05 -24.22 16.54
C THR A 787 0.63 -23.41 15.43
N ALA A 788 1.79 -22.83 15.71
CA ALA A 788 2.67 -22.14 14.77
C ALA A 788 4.11 -22.13 15.29
N GLY A 789 5.06 -21.76 14.43
CA GLY A 789 6.45 -21.52 14.84
C GLY A 789 7.24 -20.67 13.86
N ARG A 790 8.30 -20.03 14.37
CA ARG A 790 9.26 -19.21 13.63
C ARG A 790 10.60 -19.94 13.55
N LEU A 791 10.92 -20.50 12.39
CA LEU A 791 12.24 -21.06 12.11
C LEU A 791 13.20 -19.99 11.60
N LEU A 792 14.45 -20.06 12.04
CA LEU A 792 15.44 -19.02 11.83
C LEU A 792 16.83 -19.59 11.59
N VAL A 793 17.42 -19.25 10.43
CA VAL A 793 18.79 -19.54 10.07
C VAL A 793 19.69 -18.37 10.44
N THR A 794 20.82 -18.70 11.05
CA THR A 794 22.01 -17.83 11.08
C THR A 794 23.17 -18.59 10.46
N ALA A 795 23.74 -18.04 9.40
CA ALA A 795 24.98 -18.53 8.79
C ALA A 795 26.05 -17.45 8.87
N HIS A 796 27.27 -17.82 9.24
CA HIS A 796 28.40 -16.90 9.23
C HIS A 796 29.68 -17.56 8.71
N ALA A 797 30.52 -16.77 8.04
CA ALA A 797 31.82 -17.20 7.55
C ALA A 797 32.82 -16.03 7.53
N ARG A 798 34.09 -16.31 7.24
CA ARG A 798 35.15 -15.29 7.16
C ARG A 798 35.69 -15.19 5.74
N GLY A 799 35.80 -13.97 5.23
CA GLY A 799 36.41 -13.66 3.93
C GLY A 799 36.81 -12.19 3.88
N ASP A 800 37.85 -11.84 3.15
CA ASP A 800 38.28 -10.43 2.90
C ASP A 800 38.65 -9.61 4.16
N GLY A 801 38.89 -10.30 5.27
CA GLY A 801 39.07 -9.70 6.60
C GLY A 801 37.76 -9.42 7.35
N LEU A 802 36.63 -9.90 6.86
CA LEU A 802 35.28 -9.60 7.34
C LEU A 802 34.54 -10.83 7.88
N LEU A 803 33.58 -10.61 8.79
CA LEU A 803 32.64 -11.59 9.32
C LEU A 803 31.35 -11.54 8.48
N ARG A 804 31.33 -12.28 7.37
CA ARG A 804 30.17 -12.32 6.47
C ARG A 804 29.02 -13.02 7.19
N LEU A 805 27.89 -12.32 7.36
CA LEU A 805 26.65 -12.82 7.95
C LEU A 805 25.62 -13.09 6.84
N ALA A 806 24.82 -14.15 7.01
CA ALA A 806 23.56 -14.34 6.32
C ALA A 806 22.48 -14.82 7.28
N GLU A 807 21.26 -14.38 7.04
CA GLU A 807 20.07 -14.73 7.81
C GLU A 807 18.98 -15.18 6.84
N ALA A 808 18.16 -16.13 7.26
CA ALA A 808 16.92 -16.50 6.58
C ALA A 808 15.91 -16.93 7.64
N ARG A 809 14.62 -16.75 7.39
CA ARG A 809 13.57 -17.11 8.36
C ARG A 809 12.29 -17.51 7.65
N VAL A 810 11.46 -18.30 8.33
CA VAL A 810 10.11 -18.63 7.89
C VAL A 810 9.22 -18.82 9.11
N ARG A 811 8.04 -18.20 9.08
CA ARG A 811 6.95 -18.52 10.00
C ARG A 811 6.04 -19.52 9.31
N SER A 812 5.61 -20.56 10.02
CA SER A 812 4.71 -21.58 9.50
C SER A 812 3.72 -21.99 10.58
N GLU A 813 2.49 -22.29 10.18
CA GLU A 813 1.49 -22.93 11.05
C GLU A 813 1.89 -24.38 11.33
N VAL A 814 1.31 -25.00 12.36
CA VAL A 814 1.51 -26.42 12.67
C VAL A 814 0.15 -27.10 12.68
N ALA A 815 -0.03 -28.07 11.79
CA ALA A 815 -1.25 -28.86 11.76
C ALA A 815 -1.32 -29.81 12.98
N PRO A 816 -2.50 -30.04 13.55
CA PRO A 816 -2.68 -31.19 14.44
C PRO A 816 -2.49 -32.48 13.64
N VAL A 817 -1.96 -33.53 14.28
CA VAL A 817 -1.72 -34.84 13.62
C VAL A 817 -3.00 -35.43 13.02
N LEU A 818 -4.15 -35.16 13.63
CA LEU A 818 -5.47 -35.52 13.12
C LEU A 818 -6.32 -34.26 13.02
N SER A 819 -6.88 -34.00 11.83
CA SER A 819 -7.91 -32.98 11.62
C SER A 819 -9.07 -33.55 10.80
N VAL A 820 -10.20 -32.85 10.83
CA VAL A 820 -11.35 -33.09 9.95
C VAL A 820 -11.87 -31.76 9.44
N ALA A 821 -12.34 -31.74 8.19
CA ALA A 821 -13.09 -30.63 7.60
C ALA A 821 -14.44 -31.15 7.07
N LEU A 822 -15.45 -30.29 7.00
CA LEU A 822 -16.79 -30.65 6.48
C LEU A 822 -17.16 -29.82 5.25
N SER A 823 -17.77 -30.48 4.27
CA SER A 823 -18.40 -29.88 3.09
C SER A 823 -19.78 -30.51 2.83
N GLY A 824 -20.60 -29.88 2.00
CA GLY A 824 -21.99 -30.30 1.76
C GLY A 824 -22.55 -29.87 0.41
N PRO A 825 -23.86 -30.08 0.14
CA PRO A 825 -24.45 -29.69 -1.13
C PRO A 825 -24.43 -28.17 -1.29
N GLY A 826 -24.18 -27.72 -2.52
CA GLY A 826 -24.14 -26.29 -2.85
C GLY A 826 -22.98 -25.51 -2.21
N SER A 827 -22.01 -26.14 -1.54
CA SER A 827 -20.86 -25.43 -0.92
C SER A 827 -19.81 -25.01 -1.95
N SER A 828 -20.17 -24.09 -2.83
CA SER A 828 -19.26 -23.32 -3.70
C SER A 828 -18.75 -22.07 -2.96
N PRO A 829 -17.57 -21.52 -3.28
CA PRO A 829 -17.08 -20.25 -2.71
C PRO A 829 -17.98 -19.00 -2.90
N GLY A 830 -19.15 -19.11 -3.55
CA GLY A 830 -20.08 -18.01 -3.82
C GLY A 830 -21.52 -18.17 -3.28
N THR A 831 -21.82 -19.18 -2.46
CA THR A 831 -23.19 -19.44 -1.94
C THR A 831 -23.38 -19.00 -0.48
N ASP A 832 -24.62 -19.03 0.04
CA ASP A 832 -24.98 -18.69 1.44
C ASP A 832 -24.51 -19.75 2.48
N GLY A 833 -23.43 -20.48 2.20
CA GLY A 833 -23.07 -21.74 2.86
C GLY A 833 -23.70 -22.95 2.17
N ALA A 834 -23.65 -24.12 2.82
CA ALA A 834 -24.30 -25.32 2.28
C ALA A 834 -25.82 -25.26 2.46
N VAL A 835 -26.57 -25.60 1.40
CA VAL A 835 -28.03 -25.49 1.35
C VAL A 835 -28.66 -26.88 1.32
N LEU A 836 -29.74 -27.07 2.08
CA LEU A 836 -30.50 -28.32 2.12
C LEU A 836 -32.00 -28.08 1.92
N SER A 837 -32.63 -28.86 1.06
CA SER A 837 -34.09 -28.81 0.84
C SER A 837 -34.79 -29.81 1.77
N PRO A 838 -35.65 -29.38 2.73
CA PRO A 838 -36.33 -30.28 3.66
C PRO A 838 -37.03 -31.45 2.97
N GLY A 839 -36.82 -32.66 3.51
CA GLY A 839 -37.33 -33.91 2.95
C GLY A 839 -36.51 -34.52 1.81
N ARG A 840 -35.52 -33.82 1.24
CA ARG A 840 -34.56 -34.40 0.27
C ARG A 840 -33.27 -34.86 0.99
N PRO A 841 -32.68 -36.01 0.63
CA PRO A 841 -31.33 -36.38 1.08
C PRO A 841 -30.24 -35.47 0.49
N ALA A 842 -29.18 -35.29 1.27
CA ALA A 842 -28.08 -34.37 0.99
C ALA A 842 -26.75 -34.99 1.45
N THR A 843 -25.81 -35.19 0.52
CA THR A 843 -24.48 -35.71 0.86
C THR A 843 -23.65 -34.67 1.60
N VAL A 844 -23.20 -35.00 2.80
CA VAL A 844 -22.25 -34.22 3.61
C VAL A 844 -20.97 -35.03 3.76
N THR A 845 -19.83 -34.46 3.38
CA THR A 845 -18.53 -35.12 3.37
C THR A 845 -17.66 -34.61 4.50
N ALA A 846 -17.01 -35.53 5.21
CA ALA A 846 -15.91 -35.27 6.14
C ALA A 846 -14.58 -35.73 5.53
N THR A 847 -13.72 -34.78 5.18
CA THR A 847 -12.32 -35.05 4.81
C THR A 847 -11.52 -35.18 6.10
N VAL A 848 -10.95 -36.35 6.35
CA VAL A 848 -10.18 -36.66 7.57
C VAL A 848 -8.69 -36.75 7.23
N THR A 849 -7.91 -35.80 7.72
CA THR A 849 -6.49 -35.66 7.41
C THR A 849 -5.61 -36.25 8.49
N ASN A 850 -4.62 -37.05 8.11
CA ASN A 850 -3.48 -37.38 8.96
C ASN A 850 -2.26 -36.55 8.55
N ALA A 851 -1.96 -35.51 9.32
CA ALA A 851 -0.82 -34.64 9.10
C ALA A 851 0.51 -35.26 9.56
N GLY A 852 0.47 -36.37 10.31
CA GLY A 852 1.64 -37.01 10.91
C GLY A 852 2.44 -37.89 9.95
N GLY A 853 3.69 -38.17 10.35
CA GLY A 853 4.61 -39.08 9.62
C GLY A 853 4.33 -40.58 9.82
N THR A 854 3.27 -40.97 10.54
CA THR A 854 2.89 -42.36 10.80
C THR A 854 1.39 -42.57 10.57
N PRO A 855 0.94 -43.73 10.04
CA PRO A 855 -0.48 -44.03 9.90
C PRO A 855 -1.23 -44.00 11.24
N LEU A 856 -2.49 -43.59 11.18
CA LEU A 856 -3.47 -43.70 12.27
C LEU A 856 -4.39 -44.90 12.02
N THR A 857 -4.90 -45.50 13.09
CA THR A 857 -5.61 -46.79 13.11
C THR A 857 -6.81 -46.75 14.04
N GLY A 858 -7.87 -47.48 13.72
CA GLY A 858 -9.10 -47.49 14.51
C GLY A 858 -9.90 -46.20 14.31
N LEU A 859 -9.92 -45.67 13.08
CA LEU A 859 -10.72 -44.49 12.77
C LEU A 859 -12.19 -44.76 13.03
N THR A 860 -12.79 -43.92 13.87
CA THR A 860 -14.22 -43.84 14.15
C THR A 860 -14.71 -42.43 13.90
N ALA A 861 -15.95 -42.29 13.46
CA ALA A 861 -16.57 -41.02 13.16
C ALA A 861 -18.05 -41.04 13.51
N ALA A 862 -18.54 -39.95 14.08
CA ALA A 862 -19.95 -39.74 14.40
C ALA A 862 -20.38 -38.35 13.89
N PRO A 863 -21.47 -38.25 13.10
CA PRO A 863 -22.09 -36.97 12.81
C PRO A 863 -22.82 -36.47 14.06
N ASP A 864 -22.85 -35.15 14.23
CA ASP A 864 -23.56 -34.43 15.27
C ASP A 864 -24.61 -33.55 14.58
N LEU A 865 -25.89 -33.71 14.94
CA LEU A 865 -27.02 -33.23 14.13
C LEU A 865 -28.06 -32.48 14.98
N PRO A 866 -28.76 -31.48 14.41
CA PRO A 866 -29.90 -30.87 15.06
C PRO A 866 -31.04 -31.87 15.33
N GLU A 867 -31.87 -31.59 16.33
CA GLU A 867 -32.97 -32.49 16.74
C GLU A 867 -33.93 -32.80 15.58
N GLY A 868 -34.26 -34.08 15.41
CA GLY A 868 -35.17 -34.58 14.36
C GLY A 868 -34.52 -34.78 12.98
N TRP A 869 -33.29 -34.34 12.76
CA TRP A 869 -32.51 -34.62 11.54
C TRP A 869 -31.98 -36.06 11.56
N ARG A 870 -31.64 -36.59 10.38
CA ARG A 870 -31.13 -37.96 10.21
C ARG A 870 -29.88 -37.96 9.33
N ALA A 871 -28.98 -38.90 9.58
CA ALA A 871 -27.82 -39.18 8.73
C ALA A 871 -27.64 -40.70 8.57
N GLU A 872 -27.35 -41.15 7.35
CA GLU A 872 -26.97 -42.53 7.05
C GLU A 872 -25.58 -42.56 6.39
N ALA A 873 -24.70 -43.48 6.80
CA ALA A 873 -23.31 -43.51 6.34
C ALA A 873 -23.21 -44.07 4.90
N ARG A 874 -22.59 -43.30 4.01
CA ARG A 874 -22.45 -43.64 2.59
C ARG A 874 -21.21 -44.52 2.36
N GLY A 875 -21.37 -45.82 2.66
CA GLY A 875 -20.33 -46.83 2.48
C GLY A 875 -19.65 -47.25 3.80
N THR A 876 -18.49 -47.91 3.69
CA THR A 876 -17.74 -48.42 4.86
C THR A 876 -16.58 -47.48 5.20
N ALA A 877 -16.53 -47.01 6.45
CA ALA A 877 -15.46 -46.13 6.92
C ALA A 877 -14.09 -46.87 6.92
N PRO A 878 -13.03 -46.30 6.31
CA PRO A 878 -11.70 -46.90 6.32
C PRO A 878 -11.16 -47.00 7.75
N GLN A 879 -10.60 -48.15 8.11
CA GLN A 879 -10.09 -48.40 9.47
C GLN A 879 -8.74 -47.72 9.78
N THR A 880 -8.09 -47.14 8.77
CA THR A 880 -6.77 -46.53 8.87
C THR A 880 -6.67 -45.28 8.02
N VAL A 881 -6.04 -44.23 8.53
CA VAL A 881 -5.62 -43.05 7.75
C VAL A 881 -4.11 -43.18 7.51
N PRO A 882 -3.62 -43.31 6.26
CA PRO A 882 -2.19 -43.40 5.98
C PRO A 882 -1.42 -42.15 6.44
N ALA A 883 -0.08 -42.19 6.44
CA ALA A 883 0.73 -41.03 6.81
C ALA A 883 0.66 -39.94 5.73
N ARG A 884 0.59 -38.67 6.13
CA ARG A 884 0.55 -37.49 5.24
C ARG A 884 -0.54 -37.57 4.14
N SER A 885 -1.75 -38.01 4.49
CA SER A 885 -2.85 -38.24 3.55
C SER A 885 -4.23 -37.98 4.15
N ASP A 886 -5.22 -37.74 3.29
CA ASP A 886 -6.64 -37.74 3.63
C ASP A 886 -7.31 -39.11 3.44
N VAL A 887 -8.42 -39.30 4.14
CA VAL A 887 -9.50 -40.20 3.73
C VAL A 887 -10.84 -39.46 3.81
N GLU A 888 -11.77 -39.77 2.91
CA GLU A 888 -13.12 -39.21 2.95
C GLU A 888 -14.10 -40.15 3.66
N LEU A 889 -15.03 -39.55 4.39
CA LEU A 889 -16.24 -40.15 4.93
C LEU A 889 -17.41 -39.34 4.41
N ALA A 890 -18.57 -39.95 4.18
CA ALA A 890 -19.76 -39.22 3.77
C ALA A 890 -21.02 -39.76 4.43
N TRP A 891 -21.98 -38.87 4.65
CA TRP A 891 -23.33 -39.19 5.14
C TRP A 891 -24.39 -38.60 4.23
N GLU A 892 -25.46 -39.34 3.98
CA GLU A 892 -26.69 -38.79 3.44
C GLU A 892 -27.53 -38.22 4.58
N VAL A 893 -27.61 -36.88 4.64
CA VAL A 893 -28.32 -36.13 5.68
C VAL A 893 -29.71 -35.75 5.19
N VAL A 894 -30.73 -35.89 6.04
CA VAL A 894 -32.11 -35.49 5.75
C VAL A 894 -32.60 -34.54 6.82
N ALA A 895 -32.94 -33.31 6.40
CA ALA A 895 -33.64 -32.33 7.25
C ALA A 895 -35.15 -32.62 7.29
N PRO A 896 -35.81 -32.58 8.46
CA PRO A 896 -37.25 -32.79 8.58
C PRO A 896 -38.02 -31.58 8.01
N ALA A 897 -39.27 -31.78 7.59
CA ALA A 897 -40.12 -30.70 7.07
C ALA A 897 -40.31 -29.53 8.07
N THR A 898 -40.26 -29.81 9.38
CA THR A 898 -40.30 -28.78 10.45
C THR A 898 -39.06 -27.89 10.49
N ALA A 899 -38.01 -28.20 9.72
CA ALA A 899 -36.82 -27.39 9.53
C ALA A 899 -36.85 -26.67 8.17
N ALA A 900 -38.00 -26.09 7.77
CA ALA A 900 -38.09 -25.21 6.61
C ALA A 900 -37.62 -23.79 6.96
N ARG A 901 -36.83 -23.16 6.07
CA ARG A 901 -36.29 -21.79 6.19
C ARG A 901 -35.55 -21.48 7.51
N VAL A 902 -35.00 -22.48 8.19
CA VAL A 902 -34.09 -22.31 9.34
C VAL A 902 -32.62 -22.17 8.92
N SER A 903 -31.79 -21.71 9.84
CA SER A 903 -30.33 -21.86 9.78
C SER A 903 -29.89 -22.78 10.91
N ALA A 904 -28.96 -23.69 10.63
CA ALA A 904 -28.50 -24.70 11.57
C ALA A 904 -26.99 -24.96 11.42
N THR A 905 -26.46 -25.95 12.13
CA THR A 905 -25.07 -26.38 12.01
C THR A 905 -25.02 -27.90 12.11
N LEU A 906 -24.29 -28.53 11.19
CA LEU A 906 -23.98 -29.95 11.22
C LEU A 906 -22.57 -30.11 11.76
N GLY A 907 -22.36 -31.04 12.69
CA GLY A 907 -21.04 -31.36 13.23
C GLY A 907 -20.58 -32.75 12.80
N ALA A 908 -19.28 -32.99 12.95
CA ALA A 908 -18.71 -34.34 12.93
C ALA A 908 -17.57 -34.42 13.93
N THR A 909 -17.54 -35.51 14.70
CA THR A 909 -16.44 -35.87 15.59
C THR A 909 -15.74 -37.11 15.04
N VAL A 910 -14.42 -37.05 14.90
CA VAL A 910 -13.59 -38.20 14.49
C VAL A 910 -12.56 -38.53 15.57
N THR A 911 -12.25 -39.81 15.72
CA THR A 911 -11.28 -40.32 16.70
C THR A 911 -10.45 -41.43 16.07
N ALA A 912 -9.12 -41.37 16.21
CA ALA A 912 -8.20 -42.40 15.71
C ALA A 912 -6.94 -42.51 16.58
N GLY A 913 -6.52 -43.73 16.88
CA GLY A 913 -5.28 -44.03 17.60
C GLY A 913 -4.06 -44.15 16.69
N ARG A 914 -2.88 -44.28 17.29
CA ARG A 914 -1.63 -44.65 16.60
C ARG A 914 -1.23 -46.07 17.01
N THR A 915 -0.81 -46.87 16.04
CA THR A 915 -0.44 -48.29 16.25
C THR A 915 0.55 -48.47 17.39
N GLY A 916 0.13 -49.15 18.45
CA GLY A 916 0.98 -49.46 19.61
C GLY A 916 1.06 -48.38 20.71
N SER A 917 0.36 -47.25 20.59
CA SER A 917 0.26 -46.24 21.66
C SER A 917 -1.19 -46.06 22.11
N GLY A 918 -1.46 -46.33 23.39
CA GLY A 918 -2.82 -46.31 23.98
C GLY A 918 -3.39 -44.92 24.27
N ALA A 919 -3.27 -43.98 23.33
CA ALA A 919 -3.85 -42.66 23.41
C ALA A 919 -4.45 -42.28 22.05
N ASP A 920 -5.78 -42.18 21.99
CA ASP A 920 -6.50 -41.81 20.78
C ASP A 920 -6.49 -40.29 20.57
N ARG A 921 -6.23 -39.85 19.33
CA ARG A 921 -6.41 -38.45 18.94
C ARG A 921 -7.85 -38.22 18.52
N LYS A 922 -8.40 -37.07 18.87
CA LYS A 922 -9.78 -36.66 18.56
C LYS A 922 -9.77 -35.32 17.84
N ALA A 923 -10.55 -35.19 16.78
CA ALA A 923 -10.81 -33.93 16.08
C ALA A 923 -12.31 -33.75 15.86
N ALA A 924 -12.75 -32.51 15.65
CA ALA A 924 -14.14 -32.21 15.32
C ALA A 924 -14.22 -31.00 14.38
N ALA A 925 -15.26 -30.96 13.56
CA ALA A 925 -15.57 -29.86 12.64
C ALA A 925 -17.07 -29.57 12.61
N SER A 926 -17.41 -28.39 12.08
CA SER A 926 -18.78 -27.89 11.98
C SER A 926 -19.02 -27.20 10.63
N LEU A 927 -20.13 -27.53 9.97
CA LEU A 927 -20.62 -26.94 8.74
C LEU A 927 -21.89 -26.13 9.04
N PRO A 928 -21.87 -24.80 8.92
CA PRO A 928 -23.09 -23.99 8.91
C PRO A 928 -23.95 -24.34 7.70
N VAL A 929 -25.26 -24.52 7.92
CA VAL A 929 -26.22 -24.87 6.85
C VAL A 929 -27.46 -23.99 6.90
N ARG A 930 -28.07 -23.76 5.74
CA ARG A 930 -29.37 -23.09 5.61
C ARG A 930 -30.35 -24.01 4.89
N THR A 931 -31.62 -23.99 5.29
CA THR A 931 -32.64 -24.85 4.68
C THR A 931 -33.59 -24.06 3.78
N GLY A 932 -33.96 -24.62 2.63
CA GLY A 932 -35.03 -24.08 1.78
C GLY A 932 -36.43 -24.20 2.40
N PRO A 933 -37.49 -23.78 1.68
CA PRO A 933 -38.86 -24.20 1.94
C PRO A 933 -39.04 -25.70 1.62
N VAL A 934 -40.18 -26.29 1.97
CA VAL A 934 -40.46 -27.71 1.66
C VAL A 934 -40.64 -27.92 0.14
N MET A 935 -39.67 -28.59 -0.49
CA MET A 935 -39.63 -28.87 -1.94
C MET A 935 -40.09 -30.30 -2.31
N THR A 936 -40.73 -31.01 -1.38
CA THR A 936 -41.34 -32.34 -1.59
C THR A 936 -42.86 -32.25 -1.60
N GLY A 937 -43.53 -33.05 -2.46
CA GLY A 937 -45.00 -33.16 -2.47
C GLY A 937 -45.73 -32.23 -3.46
N HIS A 938 -45.00 -31.51 -4.30
CA HIS A 938 -45.54 -30.67 -5.38
C HIS A 938 -45.46 -31.41 -6.73
N LEU A 939 -46.19 -30.92 -7.75
CA LEU A 939 -46.11 -31.42 -9.13
C LEU A 939 -44.84 -30.96 -9.85
N LEU A 940 -44.39 -29.73 -9.56
CA LEU A 940 -43.07 -29.18 -9.90
C LEU A 940 -42.43 -28.63 -8.62
N ALA A 941 -41.14 -28.82 -8.43
CA ALA A 941 -40.38 -28.24 -7.31
C ALA A 941 -38.89 -28.06 -7.68
N GLU A 942 -38.53 -26.84 -8.06
CA GLU A 942 -37.15 -26.46 -8.43
C GLU A 942 -36.59 -25.41 -7.46
N ASP A 943 -35.39 -25.67 -6.97
CA ASP A 943 -34.59 -24.85 -6.06
C ASP A 943 -33.23 -24.45 -6.67
N PHE A 944 -32.97 -24.82 -7.94
CA PHE A 944 -31.77 -24.46 -8.73
C PHE A 944 -30.40 -24.91 -8.19
N GLU A 945 -30.30 -25.33 -6.92
CA GLU A 945 -29.09 -25.91 -6.29
C GLU A 945 -28.55 -27.13 -7.07
N SER A 946 -29.41 -27.80 -7.84
CA SER A 946 -29.07 -28.85 -8.81
C SER A 946 -28.00 -28.42 -9.83
N THR A 947 -27.92 -27.12 -10.13
CA THR A 947 -26.95 -26.53 -11.07
C THR A 947 -25.61 -26.15 -10.42
N ALA A 948 -25.51 -26.15 -9.08
CA ALA A 948 -24.31 -25.73 -8.36
C ALA A 948 -23.01 -26.47 -8.77
N PRO A 949 -23.01 -27.78 -9.12
CA PRO A 949 -21.82 -28.47 -9.61
C PRO A 949 -21.32 -28.02 -10.99
N ALA A 950 -22.13 -27.27 -11.74
CA ALA A 950 -21.82 -26.76 -13.07
C ALA A 950 -21.38 -25.28 -13.09
N LEU A 951 -21.20 -24.65 -11.92
CA LEU A 951 -20.76 -23.26 -11.79
C LEU A 951 -19.30 -23.06 -12.23
N ALA A 952 -19.09 -22.13 -13.15
CA ALA A 952 -17.77 -21.76 -13.67
C ALA A 952 -17.20 -20.52 -12.95
N PRO A 953 -15.86 -20.28 -13.05
CA PRO A 953 -15.26 -19.00 -12.69
C PRO A 953 -15.78 -17.87 -13.57
N ALA A 954 -15.62 -16.63 -13.11
CA ALA A 954 -15.91 -15.43 -13.90
C ALA A 954 -15.20 -15.44 -15.27
N ALA A 955 -15.85 -14.85 -16.28
CA ALA A 955 -15.45 -14.94 -17.67
C ALA A 955 -15.30 -13.58 -18.34
N ASP A 956 -16.30 -12.69 -18.21
CA ASP A 956 -16.25 -11.27 -18.57
C ASP A 956 -16.31 -10.35 -17.34
N LEU A 957 -16.96 -10.78 -16.25
CA LEU A 957 -17.12 -9.98 -15.02
C LEU A 957 -15.87 -10.06 -14.12
N ASP A 958 -15.48 -8.95 -13.47
CA ASP A 958 -14.33 -8.92 -12.56
C ASP A 958 -14.68 -9.49 -11.17
N ARG A 959 -14.78 -10.83 -11.09
CA ARG A 959 -15.08 -11.61 -9.87
C ARG A 959 -14.02 -12.71 -9.62
N PRO A 960 -12.72 -12.38 -9.50
CA PRO A 960 -11.64 -13.35 -9.40
C PRO A 960 -11.77 -14.26 -8.16
N GLY A 961 -11.63 -15.57 -8.37
CA GLY A 961 -11.66 -16.59 -7.30
C GLY A 961 -13.04 -17.16 -6.96
N LEU A 962 -14.13 -16.61 -7.50
CA LEU A 962 -15.49 -17.13 -7.29
C LEU A 962 -15.94 -18.07 -8.42
N LEU A 963 -16.41 -19.28 -8.07
CA LEU A 963 -17.23 -20.12 -8.95
C LEU A 963 -18.69 -19.72 -8.77
N GLY A 964 -19.34 -19.18 -9.82
CA GLY A 964 -20.60 -18.49 -9.58
C GLY A 964 -21.57 -18.23 -10.72
N TRP A 965 -21.35 -18.78 -11.92
CA TRP A 965 -22.36 -18.75 -13.00
C TRP A 965 -22.41 -20.06 -13.79
N THR A 966 -23.59 -20.42 -14.31
CA THR A 966 -23.73 -21.44 -15.34
C THR A 966 -24.95 -21.22 -16.23
N ARG A 967 -24.85 -21.59 -17.51
CA ARG A 967 -25.99 -21.65 -18.44
C ARG A 967 -26.64 -23.04 -18.51
N THR A 968 -26.09 -24.02 -17.79
CA THR A 968 -26.70 -25.35 -17.69
C THR A 968 -27.92 -25.27 -16.78
N ALA A 969 -29.11 -25.26 -17.39
CA ALA A 969 -30.37 -25.31 -16.67
C ALA A 969 -30.57 -26.66 -15.95
N PRO A 970 -31.43 -26.72 -14.91
CA PRO A 970 -31.81 -27.98 -14.28
C PRO A 970 -32.47 -28.96 -15.28
N GLU A 971 -32.55 -30.23 -14.90
CA GLU A 971 -33.12 -31.28 -15.76
C GLU A 971 -34.57 -30.94 -16.17
N GLY A 972 -34.81 -30.90 -17.48
CA GLY A 972 -36.13 -30.59 -18.05
C GLY A 972 -36.48 -29.10 -18.20
N TRP A 973 -35.61 -28.18 -17.76
CA TRP A 973 -35.76 -26.74 -17.98
C TRP A 973 -35.06 -26.27 -19.27
N THR A 974 -35.56 -25.21 -19.90
CA THR A 974 -34.93 -24.56 -21.08
C THR A 974 -34.77 -23.06 -20.87
N VAL A 975 -33.74 -22.48 -21.50
CA VAL A 975 -33.56 -21.04 -21.66
C VAL A 975 -33.62 -20.71 -23.14
N ASP A 976 -34.68 -20.02 -23.53
CA ASP A 976 -35.03 -19.70 -24.91
C ASP A 976 -34.86 -18.19 -25.12
N ASN A 977 -33.72 -17.80 -25.72
CA ASN A 977 -33.41 -16.43 -26.11
C ASN A 977 -34.00 -16.09 -27.48
N ALA A 978 -34.44 -14.85 -27.69
CA ALA A 978 -34.93 -14.42 -29.00
C ALA A 978 -33.83 -14.50 -30.08
N PRO A 979 -34.14 -14.93 -31.32
CA PRO A 979 -33.12 -15.12 -32.38
C PRO A 979 -32.35 -13.86 -32.79
N ASP A 980 -32.90 -12.69 -32.50
CA ASP A 980 -32.34 -11.36 -32.75
C ASP A 980 -31.78 -10.68 -31.49
N MET A 981 -31.81 -11.33 -30.32
CA MET A 981 -31.18 -10.82 -29.10
C MET A 981 -29.66 -10.75 -29.27
N PRO A 982 -29.01 -9.56 -29.21
CA PRO A 982 -27.59 -9.44 -29.48
C PRO A 982 -26.71 -10.14 -28.42
N GLN A 983 -25.45 -10.41 -28.76
CA GLN A 983 -24.47 -10.90 -27.77
C GLN A 983 -23.95 -9.73 -26.90
N GLY A 984 -24.06 -9.92 -25.58
CA GLY A 984 -23.48 -9.09 -24.52
C GLY A 984 -22.63 -9.92 -23.56
N THR A 985 -22.61 -9.56 -22.27
CA THR A 985 -21.84 -10.22 -21.21
C THR A 985 -22.14 -11.73 -21.14
N ARG A 986 -21.10 -12.60 -21.16
CA ARG A 986 -21.31 -14.05 -21.28
C ARG A 986 -22.06 -14.64 -20.08
N GLU A 987 -21.79 -14.17 -18.87
CA GLU A 987 -22.44 -14.59 -17.64
C GLU A 987 -23.95 -14.26 -17.58
N LEU A 988 -24.47 -13.46 -18.52
CA LEU A 988 -25.81 -12.88 -18.46
C LEU A 988 -26.53 -12.88 -19.83
N GLN A 989 -26.13 -13.77 -20.74
CA GLN A 989 -26.74 -13.88 -22.07
C GLN A 989 -28.11 -14.58 -22.01
N GLY A 990 -29.11 -13.88 -21.48
CA GLY A 990 -30.41 -14.43 -21.12
C GLY A 990 -30.46 -14.94 -19.68
N TRP A 991 -31.49 -15.72 -19.34
CA TRP A 991 -31.57 -16.37 -18.03
C TRP A 991 -30.34 -17.25 -17.78
N THR A 992 -29.65 -16.99 -16.67
CA THR A 992 -28.43 -17.70 -16.25
C THR A 992 -28.52 -18.01 -14.75
N PHE A 993 -27.92 -19.10 -14.31
CA PHE A 993 -28.00 -19.57 -12.93
C PHE A 993 -26.76 -19.10 -12.17
N LEU A 994 -26.94 -18.23 -11.20
CA LEU A 994 -25.86 -17.50 -10.51
C LEU A 994 -25.83 -17.83 -9.02
N SER A 995 -24.64 -18.06 -8.46
CA SER A 995 -24.49 -18.12 -7.00
C SER A 995 -24.65 -16.72 -6.40
N LYS A 996 -25.36 -16.59 -5.27
CA LYS A 996 -25.74 -15.28 -4.71
C LYS A 996 -24.57 -14.30 -4.55
N GLN A 997 -23.43 -14.71 -3.99
CA GLN A 997 -22.28 -13.82 -3.78
C GLN A 997 -21.57 -13.40 -5.08
N PHE A 998 -21.80 -14.07 -6.21
CA PHE A 998 -21.27 -13.68 -7.51
C PHE A 998 -22.06 -12.52 -8.14
N TRP A 999 -23.39 -12.55 -7.98
CA TRP A 999 -24.32 -11.54 -8.51
C TRP A 999 -24.47 -10.31 -7.59
N PHE A 1000 -24.34 -10.49 -6.27
CA PHE A 1000 -24.58 -9.45 -5.26
C PHE A 1000 -23.66 -8.21 -5.27
N PRO A 1001 -22.33 -8.28 -5.49
CA PRO A 1001 -21.41 -7.14 -5.31
C PRO A 1001 -21.38 -6.16 -6.49
N ALA A 1002 -22.53 -5.91 -7.12
CA ALA A 1002 -22.76 -4.85 -8.12
C ALA A 1002 -23.65 -3.70 -7.56
N GLY A 1003 -24.21 -3.85 -6.37
CA GLY A 1003 -25.11 -2.87 -5.77
C GLY A 1003 -26.58 -3.15 -6.10
N GLN A 1004 -27.32 -2.12 -6.54
CA GLN A 1004 -28.71 -2.21 -7.03
C GLN A 1004 -29.69 -3.03 -6.15
N ASN A 1005 -29.49 -3.07 -4.83
CA ASN A 1005 -30.27 -3.87 -3.88
C ASN A 1005 -30.32 -5.40 -4.14
N ARG A 1006 -29.44 -5.96 -4.98
CA ARG A 1006 -29.37 -7.41 -5.26
C ARG A 1006 -29.26 -8.27 -3.97
N PRO A 1007 -28.47 -7.87 -2.94
CA PRO A 1007 -28.44 -8.57 -1.64
C PRO A 1007 -29.79 -8.65 -0.90
N GLY A 1008 -30.76 -7.80 -1.25
CA GLY A 1008 -32.10 -7.78 -0.68
C GLY A 1008 -32.98 -8.97 -1.06
N PHE A 1009 -32.51 -9.92 -1.90
CA PHE A 1009 -33.22 -11.17 -2.16
C PHE A 1009 -32.98 -12.21 -1.04
N GLU A 1010 -33.40 -11.88 0.18
CA GLU A 1010 -33.19 -12.69 1.38
C GLU A 1010 -33.88 -14.05 1.35
N ARG A 1011 -35.00 -14.15 0.60
CA ARG A 1011 -35.84 -15.36 0.52
C ARG A 1011 -35.27 -16.45 -0.39
N ALA A 1012 -34.31 -16.11 -1.24
CA ALA A 1012 -33.59 -17.04 -2.09
C ALA A 1012 -32.35 -17.63 -1.39
N LEU A 1013 -31.88 -18.80 -1.83
CA LEU A 1013 -30.66 -19.44 -1.31
C LEU A 1013 -29.65 -19.73 -2.45
N GLY A 1014 -28.58 -20.47 -2.11
CA GLY A 1014 -27.39 -20.80 -2.90
C GLY A 1014 -27.31 -20.28 -4.34
N VAL A 1015 -28.00 -20.95 -5.27
CA VAL A 1015 -28.03 -20.60 -6.70
C VAL A 1015 -29.41 -20.08 -7.10
N VAL A 1016 -29.42 -18.97 -7.85
CA VAL A 1016 -30.64 -18.24 -8.24
C VAL A 1016 -30.71 -18.12 -9.77
N ALA A 1017 -31.91 -18.28 -10.35
CA ALA A 1017 -32.11 -17.98 -11.76
C ALA A 1017 -32.25 -16.46 -11.95
N VAL A 1018 -31.38 -15.87 -12.78
CA VAL A 1018 -31.28 -14.42 -12.98
C VAL A 1018 -31.28 -14.07 -14.46
N ALA A 1019 -32.02 -13.03 -14.83
CA ALA A 1019 -31.85 -12.32 -16.10
C ALA A 1019 -31.64 -10.84 -15.81
N ASP A 1020 -30.47 -10.31 -16.20
CA ASP A 1020 -29.96 -8.98 -15.81
C ASP A 1020 -29.55 -8.22 -17.08
N PRO A 1021 -30.48 -7.49 -17.73
CA PRO A 1021 -30.19 -6.74 -18.96
C PRO A 1021 -29.24 -5.54 -18.75
N ASP A 1022 -28.99 -5.14 -17.50
CA ASP A 1022 -28.09 -4.04 -17.13
C ASP A 1022 -26.62 -4.48 -17.21
N ASP A 1023 -26.19 -5.44 -16.36
CA ASP A 1023 -24.85 -6.02 -16.42
C ASP A 1023 -24.60 -6.79 -17.75
N TRP A 1024 -25.63 -7.09 -18.55
CA TRP A 1024 -25.51 -7.63 -19.91
C TRP A 1024 -25.02 -6.59 -20.93
N ASP A 1025 -25.39 -5.32 -20.77
CA ASP A 1025 -25.06 -4.25 -21.73
C ASP A 1025 -23.62 -3.73 -21.58
N ASP A 1026 -23.05 -3.84 -20.38
CA ASP A 1026 -21.67 -3.44 -20.06
C ASP A 1026 -20.64 -4.04 -21.03
N THR A 1027 -20.81 -5.30 -21.46
CA THR A 1027 -19.93 -5.92 -22.47
C THR A 1027 -20.34 -5.51 -23.90
N GLY A 1028 -20.05 -4.25 -24.23
CA GLY A 1028 -20.03 -3.77 -25.61
C GLY A 1028 -21.37 -3.26 -26.16
N GLY A 1029 -22.29 -2.79 -25.31
CA GLY A 1029 -23.50 -2.07 -25.70
C GLY A 1029 -24.46 -2.80 -26.65
N PRO A 1030 -24.80 -4.10 -26.46
CA PRO A 1030 -25.83 -4.79 -27.23
C PRO A 1030 -27.19 -4.09 -27.30
N SER A 1031 -27.62 -3.34 -26.28
CA SER A 1031 -28.89 -2.61 -26.23
C SER A 1031 -29.05 -1.61 -27.39
N GLY A 1032 -27.94 -1.03 -27.87
CA GLY A 1032 -27.89 -0.17 -29.05
C GLY A 1032 -28.06 -0.91 -30.39
N ARG A 1033 -28.20 -2.25 -30.37
CA ARG A 1033 -28.36 -3.13 -31.55
C ARG A 1033 -29.66 -3.94 -31.54
N GLY A 1034 -30.24 -4.19 -30.37
CA GLY A 1034 -31.47 -4.97 -30.18
C GLY A 1034 -31.79 -5.16 -28.69
N SER A 1035 -33.03 -5.51 -28.36
CA SER A 1035 -33.45 -5.68 -26.96
C SER A 1035 -33.10 -7.05 -26.40
N PHE A 1036 -32.87 -7.11 -25.08
CA PHE A 1036 -32.89 -8.34 -24.30
C PHE A 1036 -34.31 -8.94 -24.30
N ASP A 1037 -34.43 -10.22 -24.68
CA ASP A 1037 -35.66 -11.00 -24.69
C ASP A 1037 -35.33 -12.48 -24.46
N SER A 1038 -35.66 -12.99 -23.28
CA SER A 1038 -35.26 -14.33 -22.81
C SER A 1038 -36.35 -14.97 -21.95
N THR A 1039 -36.63 -16.25 -22.23
CA THR A 1039 -37.65 -17.06 -21.54
C THR A 1039 -37.01 -18.27 -20.84
N LEU A 1040 -37.20 -18.39 -19.53
CA LEU A 1040 -36.92 -19.59 -18.76
C LEU A 1040 -38.20 -20.44 -18.69
N SER A 1041 -38.18 -21.64 -19.28
CA SER A 1041 -39.32 -22.56 -19.28
C SER A 1041 -39.03 -23.79 -18.42
N GLY A 1042 -39.99 -24.19 -17.57
CA GLY A 1042 -39.93 -25.44 -16.83
C GLY A 1042 -40.49 -26.64 -17.62
N PRO A 1043 -40.26 -27.87 -17.14
CA PRO A 1043 -40.79 -29.08 -17.76
C PRO A 1043 -42.32 -29.14 -17.69
N ALA A 1044 -42.94 -29.89 -18.60
CA ALA A 1044 -44.36 -30.19 -18.55
C ALA A 1044 -44.64 -31.23 -17.45
N VAL A 1045 -45.44 -30.87 -16.45
CA VAL A 1045 -45.80 -31.75 -15.33
C VAL A 1045 -47.23 -32.29 -15.49
N PRO A 1046 -47.49 -33.56 -15.14
CA PRO A 1046 -48.81 -34.17 -15.28
C PRO A 1046 -49.80 -33.61 -14.26
N LEU A 1047 -51.04 -33.38 -14.70
CA LEU A 1047 -52.13 -32.88 -13.88
C LEU A 1047 -52.94 -34.04 -13.27
N PRO A 1048 -53.16 -34.08 -11.95
CA PRO A 1048 -54.04 -35.09 -11.34
C PRO A 1048 -55.47 -35.02 -11.89
N PRO A 1049 -56.13 -36.17 -12.17
CA PRO A 1049 -57.50 -36.19 -12.68
C PRO A 1049 -58.47 -35.40 -11.79
N GLY A 1050 -59.22 -34.47 -12.39
CA GLY A 1050 -60.16 -33.60 -11.67
C GLY A 1050 -59.56 -32.30 -11.12
N THR A 1051 -58.28 -32.00 -11.37
CA THR A 1051 -57.68 -30.69 -11.04
C THR A 1051 -58.37 -29.58 -11.84
N SER A 1052 -59.14 -28.72 -11.17
CA SER A 1052 -59.85 -27.59 -11.78
C SER A 1052 -59.11 -26.26 -11.62
N THR A 1053 -58.12 -26.19 -10.73
CA THR A 1053 -57.28 -25.01 -10.48
C THR A 1053 -55.87 -25.46 -10.15
N LEU A 1054 -54.90 -24.83 -10.78
CA LEU A 1054 -53.48 -25.09 -10.64
C LEU A 1054 -52.83 -23.89 -9.94
N TYR A 1055 -51.99 -24.14 -8.94
CA TYR A 1055 -51.32 -23.12 -8.15
C TYR A 1055 -49.82 -23.11 -8.48
N LEU A 1056 -49.27 -21.91 -8.68
CA LEU A 1056 -47.85 -21.68 -8.92
C LEU A 1056 -47.33 -20.69 -7.87
N ALA A 1057 -46.23 -21.03 -7.22
CA ALA A 1057 -45.57 -20.14 -6.25
C ALA A 1057 -44.05 -20.15 -6.44
N PHE A 1058 -43.43 -18.99 -6.30
CA PHE A 1058 -41.99 -18.81 -6.43
C PHE A 1058 -41.54 -17.59 -5.63
N ASP A 1059 -40.33 -17.64 -5.09
CA ASP A 1059 -39.69 -16.45 -4.53
C ASP A 1059 -39.11 -15.62 -5.69
N SER A 1060 -39.27 -14.29 -5.61
CA SER A 1060 -39.04 -13.36 -6.72
C SER A 1060 -38.41 -12.07 -6.22
N HIS A 1061 -37.49 -11.52 -6.99
CA HIS A 1061 -36.90 -10.21 -6.74
C HIS A 1061 -36.73 -9.49 -8.09
N TYR A 1062 -37.73 -8.67 -8.42
CA TYR A 1062 -37.83 -7.93 -9.68
C TYR A 1062 -37.64 -6.44 -9.42
N ARG A 1063 -36.73 -5.80 -10.15
CA ARG A 1063 -36.61 -4.34 -10.20
C ARG A 1063 -36.72 -3.89 -11.66
N GLN A 1064 -37.09 -2.63 -11.88
CA GLN A 1064 -37.51 -2.18 -13.21
C GLN A 1064 -37.00 -0.78 -13.52
N GLU A 1065 -36.56 -0.59 -14.76
CA GLU A 1065 -36.41 0.70 -15.41
C GLU A 1065 -37.10 0.67 -16.79
N SER A 1066 -37.28 1.80 -17.46
CA SER A 1066 -37.97 1.87 -18.76
C SER A 1066 -36.96 1.94 -19.91
N PRO A 1067 -37.11 1.14 -20.99
CA PRO A 1067 -38.14 0.11 -21.21
C PRO A 1067 -37.80 -1.24 -20.56
N GLN A 1068 -38.77 -1.88 -19.91
CA GLN A 1068 -38.65 -3.25 -19.43
C GLN A 1068 -40.05 -3.85 -19.24
N GLU A 1069 -40.26 -5.06 -19.74
CA GLU A 1069 -41.48 -5.85 -19.52
C GLU A 1069 -41.11 -7.27 -19.06
N ALA A 1070 -41.96 -7.87 -18.24
CA ALA A 1070 -41.80 -9.26 -17.82
C ALA A 1070 -43.15 -9.96 -17.64
N GLU A 1071 -43.21 -11.27 -17.85
CA GLU A 1071 -44.44 -12.06 -17.67
C GLU A 1071 -44.19 -13.48 -17.16
N VAL A 1072 -45.18 -14.01 -16.42
CA VAL A 1072 -45.30 -15.44 -16.10
C VAL A 1072 -46.48 -16.00 -16.88
N THR A 1073 -46.26 -17.10 -17.58
CA THR A 1073 -47.30 -17.83 -18.31
C THR A 1073 -47.34 -19.29 -17.90
N VAL A 1074 -48.53 -19.89 -17.94
CA VAL A 1074 -48.71 -21.35 -17.91
C VAL A 1074 -49.29 -21.78 -19.25
N GLU A 1075 -48.71 -22.82 -19.82
CA GLU A 1075 -49.07 -23.39 -21.12
C GLU A 1075 -49.49 -24.85 -20.91
N PHE A 1076 -50.67 -25.20 -21.42
CA PHE A 1076 -51.28 -26.52 -21.30
C PHE A 1076 -51.11 -27.33 -22.60
N ASP A 1077 -51.17 -28.66 -22.50
CA ASP A 1077 -51.15 -29.57 -23.65
C ASP A 1077 -52.36 -29.46 -24.60
N SER A 1078 -53.44 -28.77 -24.18
CA SER A 1078 -54.52 -28.32 -25.06
C SER A 1078 -54.09 -27.24 -26.06
N GLY A 1079 -52.92 -26.60 -25.86
CA GLY A 1079 -52.47 -25.41 -26.59
C GLY A 1079 -52.94 -24.09 -25.96
N ASP A 1080 -53.71 -24.13 -24.86
CA ASP A 1080 -54.10 -22.94 -24.11
C ASP A 1080 -52.89 -22.35 -23.38
N LYS A 1081 -52.66 -21.04 -23.53
CA LYS A 1081 -51.62 -20.29 -22.81
C LYS A 1081 -52.23 -19.15 -21.99
N VAL A 1082 -52.10 -19.25 -20.67
CA VAL A 1082 -52.68 -18.32 -19.70
C VAL A 1082 -51.56 -17.48 -19.08
N ARG A 1083 -51.63 -16.15 -19.24
CA ARG A 1083 -50.72 -15.23 -18.55
C ARG A 1083 -51.20 -14.98 -17.12
N LEU A 1084 -50.32 -15.22 -16.16
CA LEU A 1084 -50.62 -15.18 -14.72
C LEU A 1084 -50.03 -13.94 -14.03
N LEU A 1085 -49.02 -13.34 -14.63
CA LEU A 1085 -48.34 -12.15 -14.14
C LEU A 1085 -47.85 -11.33 -15.34
N TYR A 1086 -47.96 -10.01 -15.26
CA TYR A 1086 -47.38 -9.08 -16.21
C TYR A 1086 -46.85 -7.84 -15.47
N TYR A 1087 -45.54 -7.61 -15.57
CA TYR A 1087 -44.84 -6.46 -15.01
C TYR A 1087 -44.33 -5.54 -16.12
N SER A 1088 -44.33 -4.24 -15.84
CA SER A 1088 -43.85 -3.21 -16.76
C SER A 1088 -43.48 -1.92 -16.00
N SER A 1089 -42.73 -1.02 -16.64
CA SER A 1089 -42.44 0.33 -16.15
C SER A 1089 -43.66 1.26 -16.09
N ALA A 1090 -44.74 0.95 -16.82
CA ALA A 1090 -45.92 1.80 -16.89
C ALA A 1090 -46.69 1.88 -15.54
N ALA A 1091 -47.23 3.05 -15.20
CA ALA A 1091 -47.91 3.28 -13.91
C ALA A 1091 -49.26 2.53 -13.72
N SER A 1092 -49.79 1.91 -14.78
CA SER A 1092 -51.08 1.19 -14.77
C SER A 1092 -51.16 0.17 -15.90
N GLY A 1093 -52.01 -0.86 -15.75
CA GLY A 1093 -52.19 -1.92 -16.76
C GLY A 1093 -51.25 -3.12 -16.60
N ASN A 1094 -50.60 -3.23 -15.45
CA ASN A 1094 -49.68 -4.29 -15.05
C ASN A 1094 -49.82 -4.53 -13.53
N ASP A 1095 -49.33 -5.68 -13.06
CA ASP A 1095 -49.53 -6.14 -11.68
C ASP A 1095 -48.63 -5.43 -10.67
N ASN A 1096 -47.48 -4.88 -11.12
CA ASN A 1096 -46.56 -4.13 -10.27
C ASN A 1096 -46.91 -2.64 -10.11
N GLN A 1097 -47.79 -2.10 -10.94
CA GLN A 1097 -48.17 -0.68 -11.01
C GLN A 1097 -46.93 0.24 -11.17
N GLY A 1098 -46.02 -0.13 -12.06
CA GLY A 1098 -44.77 0.62 -12.32
C GLY A 1098 -43.76 0.62 -11.16
N ARG A 1099 -43.92 -0.22 -10.12
CA ARG A 1099 -43.00 -0.30 -8.98
C ARG A 1099 -42.14 -1.56 -9.02
N HIS A 1100 -41.04 -1.58 -8.28
CA HIS A 1100 -40.25 -2.79 -8.05
C HIS A 1100 -41.06 -3.81 -7.22
N GLN A 1101 -40.74 -5.09 -7.34
CA GLN A 1101 -41.34 -6.21 -6.62
C GLN A 1101 -40.23 -7.07 -6.01
N GLU A 1102 -39.53 -6.47 -5.05
CA GLU A 1102 -38.37 -7.03 -4.38
C GLU A 1102 -38.76 -8.01 -3.27
N ASN A 1103 -38.07 -9.15 -3.21
CA ASN A 1103 -38.09 -10.13 -2.11
C ASN A 1103 -39.49 -10.68 -1.77
N ARG A 1104 -40.26 -11.11 -2.79
CA ARG A 1104 -41.65 -11.57 -2.67
C ARG A 1104 -41.79 -13.05 -2.94
N LEU A 1105 -42.52 -13.77 -2.08
CA LEU A 1105 -43.14 -15.04 -2.47
C LEU A 1105 -44.41 -14.73 -3.27
N VAL A 1106 -44.28 -14.81 -4.58
CA VAL A 1106 -45.39 -14.65 -5.53
C VAL A 1106 -46.23 -15.93 -5.47
N ARG A 1107 -47.56 -15.76 -5.49
CA ARG A 1107 -48.54 -16.85 -5.51
C ARG A 1107 -49.60 -16.56 -6.57
N LEU A 1108 -49.72 -17.45 -7.53
CA LEU A 1108 -50.59 -17.34 -8.69
C LEU A 1108 -51.47 -18.59 -8.78
N SER A 1109 -52.62 -18.47 -9.44
CA SER A 1109 -53.53 -19.59 -9.69
C SER A 1109 -54.21 -19.43 -11.05
N CYS A 1110 -54.29 -20.51 -11.83
CA CYS A 1110 -55.06 -20.54 -13.07
C CYS A 1110 -56.16 -21.61 -13.04
N PRO A 1111 -57.30 -21.38 -13.70
CA PRO A 1111 -58.22 -22.46 -14.04
C PRO A 1111 -57.54 -23.41 -15.03
N VAL A 1112 -57.80 -24.71 -14.88
CA VAL A 1112 -57.31 -25.74 -15.80
C VAL A 1112 -58.31 -25.91 -16.95
N PRO A 1113 -57.88 -25.84 -18.23
CA PRO A 1113 -58.76 -26.10 -19.37
C PRO A 1113 -59.37 -27.50 -19.36
N ALA A 1114 -60.61 -27.63 -19.84
CA ALA A 1114 -61.31 -28.91 -19.83
C ALA A 1114 -60.66 -29.91 -20.80
N GLY A 1115 -59.99 -30.92 -20.25
CA GLY A 1115 -59.29 -31.96 -21.01
C GLY A 1115 -57.77 -31.82 -21.07
N ALA A 1116 -57.19 -30.76 -20.50
CA ALA A 1116 -55.74 -30.66 -20.34
C ALA A 1116 -55.22 -31.75 -19.37
N THR A 1117 -54.09 -32.38 -19.70
CA THR A 1117 -53.49 -33.47 -18.90
C THR A 1117 -52.10 -33.14 -18.36
N SER A 1118 -51.49 -32.05 -18.84
CA SER A 1118 -50.20 -31.55 -18.40
C SER A 1118 -50.10 -30.03 -18.56
N ALA A 1119 -49.21 -29.41 -17.79
CA ALA A 1119 -48.94 -27.98 -17.81
C ALA A 1119 -47.45 -27.69 -17.59
N LYS A 1120 -46.94 -26.61 -18.19
CA LYS A 1120 -45.60 -26.05 -17.91
C LYS A 1120 -45.72 -24.56 -17.55
N ALA A 1121 -44.78 -24.06 -16.74
CA ALA A 1121 -44.65 -22.63 -16.45
C ALA A 1121 -43.46 -22.03 -17.22
N ALA A 1122 -43.57 -20.77 -17.63
CA ALA A 1122 -42.49 -20.02 -18.26
C ALA A 1122 -42.43 -18.57 -17.74
N PHE A 1123 -41.20 -18.10 -17.53
CA PHE A 1123 -40.84 -16.78 -16.99
C PHE A 1123 -40.08 -16.02 -18.08
N ARG A 1124 -40.58 -14.88 -18.53
CA ARG A 1124 -39.96 -14.11 -19.62
C ARG A 1124 -39.69 -12.68 -19.20
N ILE A 1125 -38.49 -12.17 -19.52
CA ILE A 1125 -38.17 -10.74 -19.53
C ILE A 1125 -37.91 -10.33 -20.97
N PHE A 1126 -38.47 -9.20 -21.40
CA PHE A 1126 -38.46 -8.78 -22.80
C PHE A 1126 -38.57 -7.26 -22.96
N ARG A 1127 -38.22 -6.75 -24.15
CA ARG A 1127 -38.16 -5.31 -24.49
C ARG A 1127 -37.23 -4.49 -23.58
N ALA A 1128 -36.26 -5.13 -22.93
CA ALA A 1128 -35.27 -4.43 -22.12
C ALA A 1128 -34.06 -3.97 -22.97
N GLY A 1129 -33.54 -2.79 -22.66
CA GLY A 1129 -32.20 -2.34 -23.05
C GLY A 1129 -31.24 -2.52 -21.87
N ASN A 1130 -30.44 -1.50 -21.59
CA ASN A 1130 -29.70 -1.38 -20.33
C ASN A 1130 -30.68 -1.05 -19.20
N ASN A 1131 -31.28 -2.07 -18.58
CA ASN A 1131 -32.37 -1.95 -17.61
C ASN A 1131 -32.35 -3.12 -16.62
N TRP A 1132 -32.60 -2.84 -15.33
CA TRP A 1132 -32.05 -3.60 -14.19
C TRP A 1132 -32.13 -5.14 -14.28
N TYR A 1133 -33.13 -5.82 -13.69
CA TYR A 1133 -33.15 -7.30 -13.67
C TYR A 1133 -34.45 -7.96 -13.19
N TRP A 1134 -34.53 -9.28 -13.39
CA TRP A 1134 -35.40 -10.20 -12.66
C TRP A 1134 -34.63 -11.41 -12.13
N ALA A 1135 -34.80 -11.71 -10.84
CA ALA A 1135 -34.33 -12.95 -10.22
C ALA A 1135 -35.49 -13.80 -9.64
N VAL A 1136 -35.40 -15.13 -9.74
CA VAL A 1136 -36.42 -16.12 -9.34
C VAL A 1136 -35.77 -17.32 -8.64
N ASP A 1137 -36.44 -17.84 -7.60
CA ASP A 1137 -36.02 -19.02 -6.82
C ASP A 1137 -37.24 -19.82 -6.27
N ASN A 1138 -37.02 -21.06 -5.81
CA ASN A 1138 -37.96 -21.93 -5.09
C ASN A 1138 -39.33 -22.12 -5.79
N VAL A 1139 -39.29 -22.42 -7.09
CA VAL A 1139 -40.48 -22.58 -7.95
C VAL A 1139 -41.21 -23.88 -7.62
N ARG A 1140 -42.49 -23.76 -7.22
CA ARG A 1140 -43.37 -24.87 -6.84
C ARG A 1140 -44.71 -24.78 -7.57
N MET A 1141 -45.16 -25.88 -8.14
CA MET A 1141 -46.47 -25.99 -8.80
C MET A 1141 -47.29 -27.13 -8.19
N SER A 1142 -48.57 -26.90 -7.85
CA SER A 1142 -49.39 -27.89 -7.15
C SER A 1142 -50.88 -27.78 -7.49
N ALA A 1143 -51.61 -28.89 -7.35
CA ALA A 1143 -53.08 -28.94 -7.42
C ALA A 1143 -53.77 -28.38 -6.14
N ALA A 1144 -53.00 -27.98 -5.13
CA ALA A 1144 -53.46 -27.33 -3.91
C ALA A 1144 -52.65 -26.04 -3.62
N PRO A 1145 -53.17 -25.08 -2.84
CA PRO A 1145 -52.46 -23.84 -2.51
C PRO A 1145 -51.11 -24.09 -1.83
N VAL A 1146 -50.02 -23.55 -2.41
CA VAL A 1146 -48.65 -23.73 -1.89
C VAL A 1146 -48.43 -22.87 -0.65
N THR A 1147 -48.23 -23.50 0.51
CA THR A 1147 -47.83 -22.85 1.77
C THR A 1147 -46.34 -22.52 1.81
N ASP A 1148 -45.88 -21.82 2.86
CA ASP A 1148 -44.46 -21.50 3.11
C ASP A 1148 -43.96 -22.16 4.42
N THR A 1149 -44.65 -23.25 4.79
CA THR A 1149 -44.48 -24.10 5.98
C THR A 1149 -43.95 -25.46 5.56
#